data_AF-A0A6P1FIG1-F1
#
_entry.id   AF-A0A6P1FIG1-F1
#
_cell.length_a   1.000
_cell.length_b   1.000
_cell.length_c   1.000
_cell.angle_alpha   90.00
_cell.angle_beta   90.00
_cell.angle_gamma   90.00
#
_symmetry.space_group_name_H-M   'P 1'
#
loop_
_entity.id
_entity.type
_entity.pdbx_description
1 polymer ?
#
loop_
_entity_poly.entity_id
_entity_poly.type
_entity_poly.pdbx_seq_one_letter_code
_entity_poly.pdbx_strand_id
1 'polypeptide(L)'
;MSAVEPAARVEELRARIRSASDDYYAADSSPLSDAEYDALVRELAALEAEHPELGAEDSPTQTVGGIVGAGLAPIYHAERMLSLDNVFSAEELREWCEKTVASADRPVAWLTELKIDGLAISLHYEHGRLVTAATRGDGRTGEDVTVNALRVAGIPERLSGEGHPALVEVRGEVFIPVAAFAELNALQETLRDEAVEEARARWSSRPAATRGAFEEEKARTSALRRFPTFANPRNAASGGLRQQLDKKSGLDLRAGEARVGSLALYVHGIGAWPDPPVATQSEVYGLLSSWGLPVSGHNRVSASVEEVLAFVERFGRERHSVEHEIDGVVVKVDELELHDELGATSRAPRWAIAYKYPPEEVHTKLLDIVVSVGRTGRATPFAQMTKVKVAGSEVRQATLHNADVVKAKGVLIGDTVVLRKAGDVIPEVLGPVVELRDGSEREFVMPTQCPECGTTLAPAKEGDVDLRCPNAESCPAQVRGRVEHIGSRGALDIEALGEVSAAALTQPLVPAEPPLRTEAGLFELTVADLFPIEVVVRDSETGLQKLDAKGDPKVVTPFKRKRQLAKDGAFDPEAGAFAGDAASVPSTNALRLIENIERAKTKELWRLLVSLSIRHVGPVAARALAGYFGSLEAIRGASRDELAAVDGVGGIIADALIAWFEVDWHVEIVERWAAAGVRFATPGHPGPGAADAAGGVLAGLTIVATGSLEGYSREGAQEAILAAGGKAGSSVSKKTDYVAAGPGAGSKLGKAEALGLRIITAAEFHLLVTEGPAAIALPEEASVDAPAEAAAGDADEDVASRSEVENDAVTEDDAAPDAAAPTTEEPTGPDA
;
A
#
# COMPACT_ATOMS: atom_id res chain seq x y z
N MET A 1 24.95 24.34 12.97
CA MET A 1 24.24 23.42 12.06
C MET A 1 23.69 24.25 10.92
N SER A 2 23.69 23.74 9.68
CA SER A 2 22.89 24.38 8.62
C SER A 2 21.42 24.11 8.93
N ALA A 3 20.54 25.07 8.65
CA ALA A 3 19.15 24.71 8.41
C ALA A 3 19.10 23.80 7.18
N VAL A 4 18.28 22.75 7.23
CA VAL A 4 17.83 22.04 6.03
C VAL A 4 16.70 22.88 5.46
N GLU A 5 16.69 23.16 4.16
CA GLU A 5 15.58 23.91 3.56
C GLU A 5 14.27 23.11 3.71
N PRO A 6 13.15 23.73 4.13
CA PRO A 6 11.90 23.02 4.41
C PRO A 6 11.44 22.13 3.24
N ALA A 7 11.60 22.58 2.00
CA ALA A 7 11.29 21.80 0.79
C ALA A 7 12.06 20.47 0.71
N ALA A 8 13.35 20.47 1.06
CA ALA A 8 14.17 19.25 1.05
C ALA A 8 13.76 18.27 2.17
N ARG A 9 13.30 18.79 3.32
CA ARG A 9 12.80 17.96 4.42
C ARG A 9 11.43 17.37 4.12
N VAL A 10 10.52 18.16 3.54
CA VAL A 10 9.20 17.71 3.08
C VAL A 10 9.31 16.54 2.11
N GLU A 11 10.20 16.60 1.10
CA GLU A 11 10.39 15.48 0.17
C GLU A 11 11.08 14.25 0.79
N GLU A 12 12.02 14.41 1.75
CA GLU A 12 12.57 13.27 2.50
C GLU A 12 11.46 12.53 3.28
N LEU A 13 10.61 13.29 3.98
CA LEU A 13 9.49 12.75 4.75
C LEU A 13 8.48 12.05 3.83
N ARG A 14 8.07 12.68 2.73
CA ARG A 14 7.19 12.07 1.72
C ARG A 14 7.74 10.75 1.19
N ALA A 15 9.03 10.69 0.86
CA ALA A 15 9.66 9.46 0.36
C ALA A 15 9.69 8.34 1.42
N ARG A 16 10.01 8.68 2.68
CA ARG A 16 10.07 7.71 3.80
C ARG A 16 8.70 7.16 4.16
N ILE A 17 7.69 8.01 4.25
CA ILE A 17 6.33 7.59 4.63
C ILE A 17 5.69 6.78 3.49
N ARG A 18 5.90 7.16 2.22
CA ARG A 18 5.45 6.34 1.07
C ARG A 18 6.06 4.93 1.09
N SER A 19 7.38 4.81 1.28
CA SER A 19 8.04 3.50 1.38
C SER A 19 7.42 2.64 2.48
N ALA A 20 7.25 3.19 3.69
CA ALA A 20 6.67 2.44 4.80
C ALA A 20 5.19 2.07 4.60
N SER A 21 4.40 2.91 3.91
CA SER A 21 3.02 2.56 3.54
C SER A 21 2.99 1.42 2.51
N ASP A 22 3.81 1.49 1.46
CA ASP A 22 3.95 0.43 0.46
C ASP A 22 4.40 -0.89 1.11
N ASP A 23 5.43 -0.84 1.97
CA ASP A 23 5.97 -1.99 2.70
C ASP A 23 4.93 -2.59 3.70
N TYR A 24 4.15 -1.74 4.39
CA TYR A 24 3.05 -2.15 5.27
C TYR A 24 1.97 -2.93 4.52
N TYR A 25 1.41 -2.35 3.45
CA TYR A 25 0.25 -2.91 2.76
C TYR A 25 0.58 -4.02 1.76
N ALA A 26 1.75 -4.00 1.11
CA ALA A 26 2.09 -4.99 0.09
C ALA A 26 2.71 -6.28 0.67
N ALA A 27 3.27 -6.24 1.88
CA ALA A 27 4.10 -7.32 2.44
C ALA A 27 3.74 -7.76 3.88
N ASP A 28 2.76 -7.13 4.56
CA ASP A 28 2.53 -7.25 6.01
C ASP A 28 3.77 -6.89 6.86
N SER A 29 4.69 -6.05 6.33
CA SER A 29 5.97 -5.73 6.99
C SER A 29 6.55 -4.38 6.59
N SER A 30 6.17 -3.31 7.29
CA SER A 30 6.86 -2.00 7.22
C SER A 30 8.27 -2.07 7.87
N PRO A 31 9.21 -1.16 7.51
CA PRO A 31 10.45 -0.91 8.25
C PRO A 31 10.37 0.28 9.23
N LEU A 32 9.26 1.03 9.25
CA LEU A 32 8.97 2.12 10.20
C LEU A 32 7.73 1.77 11.03
N SER A 33 7.83 1.93 12.35
CA SER A 33 6.71 1.65 13.26
C SER A 33 5.55 2.63 13.09
N ASP A 34 4.35 2.28 13.54
CA ASP A 34 3.22 3.23 13.58
C ASP A 34 3.59 4.53 14.34
N ALA A 35 4.35 4.43 15.43
CA ALA A 35 4.77 5.60 16.20
C ALA A 35 5.76 6.48 15.44
N GLU A 36 6.70 5.90 14.68
CA GLU A 36 7.61 6.65 13.80
C GLU A 36 6.90 7.15 12.54
N TYR A 37 6.01 6.35 11.96
CA TYR A 37 5.21 6.68 10.78
C TYR A 37 4.30 7.87 11.09
N ASP A 38 3.54 7.81 12.19
CA ASP A 38 2.68 8.90 12.64
C ASP A 38 3.49 10.07 13.25
N ALA A 39 4.76 9.88 13.66
CA ALA A 39 5.66 10.99 13.98
C ALA A 39 6.18 11.70 12.71
N LEU A 40 6.55 10.94 11.66
CA LEU A 40 6.99 11.48 10.36
C LEU A 40 5.82 12.13 9.62
N VAL A 41 4.60 11.58 9.71
CA VAL A 41 3.35 12.18 9.22
C VAL A 41 3.03 13.46 9.99
N ARG A 42 3.21 13.49 11.32
CA ARG A 42 3.06 14.73 12.11
C ARG A 42 4.12 15.77 11.78
N GLU A 43 5.37 15.38 11.59
CA GLU A 43 6.45 16.29 11.17
C GLU A 43 6.16 16.86 9.77
N LEU A 44 5.69 16.02 8.85
CA LEU A 44 5.30 16.42 7.50
C LEU A 44 4.09 17.35 7.52
N ALA A 45 3.05 17.03 8.30
CA ALA A 45 1.86 17.86 8.45
C ALA A 45 2.18 19.22 9.11
N ALA A 46 3.10 19.26 10.08
CA ALA A 46 3.57 20.51 10.69
C ALA A 46 4.33 21.36 9.66
N LEU A 47 5.25 20.77 8.89
CA LEU A 47 5.99 21.49 7.84
C LEU A 47 5.08 21.95 6.68
N GLU A 48 4.07 21.17 6.30
CA GLU A 48 3.06 21.56 5.30
C GLU A 48 2.08 22.64 5.83
N ALA A 49 1.88 22.75 7.14
CA ALA A 49 1.10 23.80 7.76
C ALA A 49 1.90 25.11 7.96
N GLU A 50 3.19 25.02 8.30
CA GLU A 50 4.11 26.16 8.36
C GLU A 50 4.49 26.68 6.96
N HIS A 51 4.50 25.81 5.95
CA HIS A 51 4.77 26.11 4.55
C HIS A 51 3.67 25.60 3.60
N PRO A 52 2.49 26.25 3.53
CA PRO A 52 1.38 25.84 2.67
C PRO A 52 1.74 25.76 1.17
N GLU A 53 2.76 26.50 0.73
CA GLU A 53 3.31 26.46 -0.64
C GLU A 53 4.02 25.14 -0.99
N LEU A 54 4.39 24.34 0.02
CA LEU A 54 5.01 23.02 -0.15
C LEU A 54 3.99 21.88 -0.11
N GLY A 55 2.77 22.10 0.38
CA GLY A 55 1.70 21.11 0.47
C GLY A 55 1.27 20.57 -0.89
N ALA A 56 1.19 19.24 -1.03
CA ALA A 56 0.88 18.56 -2.29
C ALA A 56 -0.23 17.52 -2.12
N GLU A 57 -1.12 17.43 -3.11
CA GLU A 57 -2.29 16.54 -3.11
C GLU A 57 -1.94 15.03 -3.13
N ASP A 58 -0.69 14.67 -3.45
CA ASP A 58 -0.16 13.29 -3.43
C ASP A 58 0.68 12.98 -2.16
N SER A 59 0.73 13.90 -1.20
CA SER A 59 1.49 13.73 0.04
C SER A 59 0.91 12.61 0.94
N PRO A 60 1.71 11.91 1.75
CA PRO A 60 1.22 10.90 2.72
C PRO A 60 0.35 11.42 3.86
N THR A 61 0.31 12.74 4.07
CA THR A 61 -0.68 13.45 4.90
C THR A 61 -2.06 13.53 4.21
N GLN A 62 -2.10 13.33 2.89
CA GLN A 62 -3.24 13.54 2.00
C GLN A 62 -3.70 12.25 1.28
N THR A 63 -3.22 11.06 1.67
CA THR A 63 -3.50 9.77 0.97
C THR A 63 -3.80 8.60 1.92
N VAL A 64 -4.35 7.49 1.39
CA VAL A 64 -4.84 6.32 2.16
C VAL A 64 -4.34 5.02 1.54
N GLY A 65 -4.05 4.02 2.39
CA GLY A 65 -4.03 2.61 2.00
C GLY A 65 -2.83 2.18 1.15
N GLY A 66 -2.99 1.04 0.48
CA GLY A 66 -1.95 0.46 -0.37
C GLY A 66 -2.45 -0.71 -1.24
N ILE A 67 -1.52 -1.29 -1.99
CA ILE A 67 -1.77 -1.98 -3.26
C ILE A 67 -2.60 -3.28 -3.12
N VAL A 68 -3.63 -3.40 -3.96
CA VAL A 68 -4.51 -4.58 -4.08
C VAL A 68 -3.74 -5.88 -4.35
N GLY A 69 -4.11 -6.95 -3.64
CA GLY A 69 -3.47 -8.26 -3.72
C GLY A 69 -3.76 -9.05 -5.01
N ALA A 70 -2.73 -9.64 -5.61
CA ALA A 70 -2.86 -10.50 -6.78
C ALA A 70 -3.40 -11.89 -6.40
N GLY A 71 -4.69 -12.14 -6.66
CA GLY A 71 -5.29 -13.48 -6.47
C GLY A 71 -6.82 -13.50 -6.38
N LEU A 72 -7.44 -12.36 -6.09
CA LEU A 72 -8.89 -12.12 -6.09
C LEU A 72 -9.23 -11.04 -7.12
N ALA A 73 -10.51 -10.86 -7.46
CA ALA A 73 -10.92 -9.79 -8.37
C ALA A 73 -10.88 -8.43 -7.67
N PRO A 74 -10.48 -7.34 -8.34
CA PRO A 74 -10.60 -5.99 -7.79
C PRO A 74 -12.07 -5.55 -7.80
N ILE A 75 -12.51 -4.87 -6.74
CA ILE A 75 -13.81 -4.22 -6.63
C ILE A 75 -13.59 -2.75 -6.29
N TYR A 76 -14.26 -1.84 -7.00
CA TYR A 76 -14.32 -0.43 -6.60
C TYR A 76 -15.40 -0.25 -5.53
N HIS A 77 -15.06 0.43 -4.43
CA HIS A 77 -16.04 0.83 -3.43
C HIS A 77 -16.92 1.95 -4.00
N ALA A 78 -18.22 1.95 -3.70
CA ALA A 78 -19.14 2.98 -4.19
C ALA A 78 -18.85 4.34 -3.53
N GLU A 79 -18.43 4.32 -2.26
CA GLU A 79 -17.82 5.46 -1.58
C GLU A 79 -16.44 5.06 -1.01
N ARG A 80 -15.47 5.97 -1.10
CA ARG A 80 -14.08 5.72 -0.71
C ARG A 80 -13.95 5.43 0.80
N MET A 81 -13.42 4.26 1.15
CA MET A 81 -13.04 3.94 2.53
C MET A 81 -11.78 4.74 2.93
N LEU A 82 -11.89 5.58 3.96
CA LEU A 82 -10.78 6.37 4.50
C LEU A 82 -9.95 5.61 5.57
N SER A 83 -8.90 6.26 6.06
CA SER A 83 -8.25 5.91 7.33
C SER A 83 -8.86 6.74 8.48
N LEU A 84 -8.47 6.44 9.71
CA LEU A 84 -8.50 7.41 10.81
C LEU A 84 -7.11 8.04 10.98
N ASP A 85 -7.07 9.24 11.54
CA ASP A 85 -5.86 9.82 12.12
C ASP A 85 -5.75 9.44 13.61
N ASN A 86 -4.52 9.49 14.15
CA ASN A 86 -4.17 8.87 15.44
C ASN A 86 -3.77 9.91 16.49
N VAL A 87 -4.22 9.69 17.73
CA VAL A 87 -3.72 10.35 18.95
C VAL A 87 -3.24 9.31 19.95
N PHE A 88 -2.27 9.67 20.79
CA PHE A 88 -1.51 8.76 21.65
C PHE A 88 -1.55 9.11 23.14
N SER A 89 -2.14 10.27 23.50
CA SER A 89 -2.28 10.72 24.88
C SER A 89 -3.64 11.36 25.16
N ALA A 90 -4.01 11.43 26.45
CA ALA A 90 -5.26 12.03 26.91
C ALA A 90 -5.32 13.56 26.64
N GLU A 91 -4.15 14.19 26.54
CA GLU A 91 -3.97 15.59 26.17
C GLU A 91 -4.19 15.78 24.67
N GLU A 92 -3.56 14.96 23.82
CA GLU A 92 -3.75 15.00 22.35
C GLU A 92 -5.23 14.76 21.96
N LEU A 93 -5.92 13.81 22.63
CA LEU A 93 -7.34 13.56 22.41
C LEU A 93 -8.22 14.72 22.90
N ARG A 94 -7.95 15.29 24.08
CA ARG A 94 -8.68 16.46 24.58
C ARG A 94 -8.55 17.64 23.61
N GLU A 95 -7.32 17.93 23.17
CA GLU A 95 -7.07 18.99 22.19
C GLU A 95 -7.86 18.77 20.89
N TRP A 96 -7.98 17.53 20.40
CA TRP A 96 -8.81 17.22 19.24
C TRP A 96 -10.30 17.46 19.52
N CYS A 97 -10.84 16.96 20.64
CA CYS A 97 -12.25 17.19 21.00
C CYS A 97 -12.57 18.69 21.14
N GLU A 98 -11.70 19.48 21.78
CA GLU A 98 -11.85 20.92 21.95
C GLU A 98 -11.84 21.66 20.59
N LYS A 99 -10.93 21.29 19.67
CA LYS A 99 -10.87 21.85 18.31
C LYS A 99 -12.13 21.50 17.51
N THR A 100 -12.67 20.29 17.67
CA THR A 100 -13.88 19.84 16.98
C THR A 100 -15.13 20.58 17.50
N VAL A 101 -15.30 20.73 18.82
CA VAL A 101 -16.40 21.54 19.39
C VAL A 101 -16.30 23.01 18.94
N ALA A 102 -15.09 23.59 18.95
CA ALA A 102 -14.86 24.95 18.46
C ALA A 102 -15.08 25.10 16.94
N SER A 103 -15.03 24.00 16.17
CA SER A 103 -15.32 24.00 14.73
C SER A 103 -16.81 23.83 14.43
N ALA A 104 -17.55 23.17 15.32
CA ALA A 104 -18.99 22.95 15.21
C ALA A 104 -19.84 24.16 15.63
N ASP A 105 -19.33 25.02 16.52
CA ASP A 105 -20.06 26.13 17.18
C ASP A 105 -21.35 25.69 17.94
N ARG A 106 -21.45 24.39 18.24
CA ARG A 106 -22.54 23.75 19.00
C ARG A 106 -22.02 22.63 19.91
N PRO A 107 -22.77 22.21 20.94
CA PRO A 107 -22.46 20.99 21.68
C PRO A 107 -22.38 19.79 20.74
N VAL A 108 -21.48 18.85 21.06
CA VAL A 108 -21.17 17.67 20.26
C VAL A 108 -21.35 16.42 21.12
N ALA A 109 -22.10 15.43 20.64
CA ALA A 109 -22.16 14.10 21.25
C ALA A 109 -21.01 13.22 20.74
N TRP A 110 -20.41 12.45 21.65
CA TRP A 110 -19.25 11.60 21.35
C TRP A 110 -19.63 10.13 21.35
N LEU A 111 -19.62 9.51 20.17
CA LEU A 111 -19.72 8.07 20.03
C LEU A 111 -18.34 7.43 20.18
N THR A 112 -18.20 6.57 21.19
CA THR A 112 -16.97 5.85 21.52
C THR A 112 -17.12 4.36 21.27
N GLU A 113 -16.11 3.77 20.63
CA GLU A 113 -16.09 2.40 20.13
C GLU A 113 -14.74 1.75 20.40
N LEU A 114 -14.69 0.42 20.54
CA LEU A 114 -13.42 -0.29 20.65
C LEU A 114 -12.74 -0.37 19.27
N LYS A 115 -11.45 -0.03 19.20
CA LYS A 115 -10.69 -0.17 17.96
C LYS A 115 -10.19 -1.62 17.84
N ILE A 116 -10.92 -2.41 17.07
CA ILE A 116 -10.70 -3.84 16.84
C ILE A 116 -9.42 -4.06 16.02
N ASP A 117 -8.54 -4.98 16.44
CA ASP A 117 -7.40 -5.40 15.62
C ASP A 117 -7.81 -6.49 14.60
N GLY A 118 -8.36 -6.07 13.45
CA GLY A 118 -8.89 -6.96 12.43
C GLY A 118 -8.56 -6.56 10.98
N LEU A 119 -9.52 -6.77 10.08
CA LEU A 119 -9.48 -6.30 8.69
C LEU A 119 -10.81 -5.65 8.29
N ALA A 120 -10.74 -4.37 7.93
CA ALA A 120 -11.85 -3.59 7.39
C ALA A 120 -12.46 -4.20 6.10
N ILE A 121 -13.79 -4.31 6.08
CA ILE A 121 -14.62 -4.81 4.99
C ILE A 121 -15.72 -3.79 4.63
N SER A 122 -16.05 -3.70 3.34
CA SER A 122 -17.28 -3.06 2.82
C SER A 122 -18.24 -4.15 2.34
N LEU A 123 -19.52 -4.06 2.73
CA LEU A 123 -20.61 -4.97 2.35
C LEU A 123 -21.65 -4.19 1.55
N HIS A 124 -21.68 -4.40 0.23
CA HIS A 124 -22.60 -3.70 -0.66
C HIS A 124 -23.91 -4.49 -0.80
N TYR A 125 -25.00 -3.90 -0.29
CA TYR A 125 -26.36 -4.42 -0.41
C TYR A 125 -27.18 -3.58 -1.39
N GLU A 126 -27.78 -4.23 -2.39
CA GLU A 126 -28.80 -3.62 -3.26
C GLU A 126 -30.19 -4.12 -2.86
N HIS A 127 -31.13 -3.21 -2.60
CA HIS A 127 -32.49 -3.52 -2.11
C HIS A 127 -32.52 -4.52 -0.91
N GLY A 128 -31.48 -4.47 -0.07
CA GLY A 128 -31.28 -5.35 1.07
C GLY A 128 -30.78 -6.76 0.76
N ARG A 129 -30.26 -7.05 -0.44
CA ARG A 129 -29.53 -8.30 -0.75
C ARG A 129 -28.05 -8.01 -1.00
N LEU A 130 -27.16 -8.81 -0.41
CA LEU A 130 -25.72 -8.67 -0.59
C LEU A 130 -25.35 -8.96 -2.06
N VAL A 131 -24.70 -8.00 -2.71
CA VAL A 131 -24.22 -8.11 -4.10
C VAL A 131 -22.72 -8.38 -4.11
N THR A 132 -21.95 -7.62 -3.34
CA THR A 132 -20.50 -7.83 -3.17
C THR A 132 -20.04 -7.56 -1.73
N ALA A 133 -18.91 -8.17 -1.36
CA ALA A 133 -18.13 -7.79 -0.19
C ALA A 133 -16.65 -7.61 -0.58
N ALA A 134 -16.05 -6.51 -0.15
CA ALA A 134 -14.70 -6.11 -0.54
C ALA A 134 -13.81 -5.79 0.66
N THR A 135 -12.53 -6.18 0.62
CA THR A 135 -11.51 -5.68 1.56
C THR A 135 -11.23 -4.19 1.32
N ARG A 136 -10.71 -3.44 2.30
CA ARG A 136 -10.45 -2.00 2.09
C ARG A 136 -9.48 -1.68 0.92
N GLY A 137 -8.38 -2.43 0.80
CA GLY A 137 -7.30 -2.16 -0.15
C GLY A 137 -6.72 -0.74 -0.02
N ASP A 138 -6.66 -0.01 -1.14
CA ASP A 138 -6.20 1.39 -1.21
C ASP A 138 -7.28 2.42 -0.78
N GLY A 139 -8.46 1.93 -0.40
CA GLY A 139 -9.61 2.74 -0.01
C GLY A 139 -10.54 3.13 -1.17
N ARG A 140 -10.07 3.07 -2.43
CA ARG A 140 -10.92 3.12 -3.64
C ARG A 140 -11.18 1.74 -4.23
N THR A 141 -10.18 0.87 -4.20
CA THR A 141 -10.20 -0.48 -4.78
C THR A 141 -9.87 -1.52 -3.71
N GLY A 142 -10.79 -2.47 -3.51
CA GLY A 142 -10.68 -3.63 -2.65
C GLY A 142 -10.49 -4.94 -3.40
N GLU A 143 -10.38 -6.04 -2.64
CA GLU A 143 -10.42 -7.42 -3.16
C GLU A 143 -11.79 -8.05 -2.93
N ASP A 144 -12.37 -8.71 -3.95
CA ASP A 144 -13.60 -9.49 -3.82
C ASP A 144 -13.42 -10.68 -2.85
N VAL A 145 -14.17 -10.64 -1.77
CA VAL A 145 -14.21 -11.67 -0.72
C VAL A 145 -15.63 -12.21 -0.49
N THR A 146 -16.59 -11.91 -1.38
CA THR A 146 -18.03 -12.18 -1.24
C THR A 146 -18.32 -13.66 -0.88
N VAL A 147 -17.61 -14.61 -1.50
CA VAL A 147 -17.76 -16.06 -1.28
C VAL A 147 -17.36 -16.51 0.14
N ASN A 148 -16.50 -15.75 0.82
CA ASN A 148 -16.10 -16.00 2.21
C ASN A 148 -16.83 -15.09 3.19
N ALA A 149 -17.20 -13.86 2.81
CA ALA A 149 -18.04 -12.98 3.61
C ALA A 149 -19.38 -13.66 3.96
N LEU A 150 -20.04 -14.30 2.98
CA LEU A 150 -21.25 -15.11 3.18
C LEU A 150 -21.07 -16.36 4.09
N ARG A 151 -19.87 -16.60 4.61
CA ARG A 151 -19.57 -17.67 5.59
C ARG A 151 -19.19 -17.12 6.97
N VAL A 152 -19.02 -15.81 7.12
CA VAL A 152 -18.75 -15.14 8.40
C VAL A 152 -20.04 -15.10 9.22
N ALA A 153 -19.97 -15.44 10.50
CA ALA A 153 -21.13 -15.35 11.38
C ALA A 153 -21.60 -13.89 11.51
N GLY A 154 -22.87 -13.64 11.19
CA GLY A 154 -23.47 -12.30 11.21
C GLY A 154 -23.48 -11.53 9.88
N ILE A 155 -23.00 -12.11 8.77
CA ILE A 155 -23.22 -11.54 7.43
C ILE A 155 -24.40 -12.24 6.75
N PRO A 156 -25.60 -11.63 6.69
CA PRO A 156 -26.74 -12.22 6.00
C PRO A 156 -26.65 -12.02 4.48
N GLU A 157 -27.08 -13.00 3.67
CA GLU A 157 -27.25 -12.77 2.22
C GLU A 157 -28.36 -11.75 1.93
N ARG A 158 -29.35 -11.64 2.83
CA ARG A 158 -30.44 -10.68 2.76
C ARG A 158 -30.74 -10.09 4.13
N LEU A 159 -30.76 -8.76 4.21
CA LEU A 159 -31.13 -7.98 5.39
C LEU A 159 -32.53 -8.35 5.89
N SER A 160 -32.73 -8.24 7.20
CA SER A 160 -34.00 -8.52 7.87
C SER A 160 -34.91 -7.29 7.91
N GLY A 161 -36.21 -7.49 7.73
CA GLY A 161 -37.22 -6.43 7.79
C GLY A 161 -37.62 -5.92 6.40
N GLU A 162 -37.95 -4.63 6.34
CA GLU A 162 -38.39 -3.90 5.15
C GLU A 162 -37.77 -2.48 5.15
N GLY A 163 -38.02 -1.68 4.10
CA GLY A 163 -37.54 -0.30 4.03
C GLY A 163 -36.05 -0.14 3.68
N HIS A 164 -35.38 -1.19 3.20
CA HIS A 164 -33.99 -1.11 2.75
C HIS A 164 -33.84 -0.10 1.59
N PRO A 165 -32.76 0.70 1.55
CA PRO A 165 -32.49 1.61 0.45
C PRO A 165 -32.20 0.84 -0.85
N ALA A 166 -32.19 1.54 -1.98
CA ALA A 166 -31.82 0.95 -3.27
C ALA A 166 -30.39 0.40 -3.26
N LEU A 167 -29.48 1.12 -2.59
CA LEU A 167 -28.08 0.78 -2.38
C LEU A 167 -27.67 1.20 -0.97
N VAL A 168 -26.89 0.35 -0.28
CA VAL A 168 -26.13 0.72 0.93
C VAL A 168 -24.83 -0.06 1.01
N GLU A 169 -23.71 0.63 1.23
CA GLU A 169 -22.49 0.01 1.72
C GLU A 169 -22.50 0.01 3.26
N VAL A 170 -22.39 -1.17 3.87
CA VAL A 170 -22.18 -1.31 5.32
C VAL A 170 -20.71 -1.61 5.60
N ARG A 171 -20.07 -0.84 6.48
CA ARG A 171 -18.65 -0.96 6.81
C ARG A 171 -18.45 -1.58 8.19
N GLY A 172 -17.46 -2.45 8.31
CA GLY A 172 -17.14 -3.14 9.56
C GLY A 172 -15.74 -3.74 9.59
N GLU A 173 -15.35 -4.27 10.74
CA GLU A 173 -14.05 -4.95 10.93
C GLU A 173 -14.28 -6.46 11.08
N VAL A 174 -13.61 -7.26 10.26
CA VAL A 174 -13.60 -8.74 10.38
C VAL A 174 -12.43 -9.15 11.26
N PHE A 175 -12.71 -9.92 12.31
CA PHE A 175 -11.72 -10.35 13.30
C PHE A 175 -11.88 -11.84 13.65
N ILE A 176 -11.02 -12.37 14.51
CA ILE A 176 -11.19 -13.69 15.15
C ILE A 176 -11.20 -13.48 16.66
N PRO A 177 -12.26 -13.90 17.39
CA PRO A 177 -12.29 -13.80 18.85
C PRO A 177 -11.13 -14.56 19.51
N VAL A 178 -10.63 -14.07 20.65
CA VAL A 178 -9.44 -14.62 21.35
C VAL A 178 -9.60 -16.13 21.66
N ALA A 179 -10.80 -16.55 22.07
CA ALA A 179 -11.13 -17.96 22.30
C ALA A 179 -11.07 -18.78 21.00
N ALA A 180 -11.70 -18.29 19.93
CA ALA A 180 -11.69 -18.94 18.62
C ALA A 180 -10.28 -19.00 18.00
N PHE A 181 -9.44 -18.01 18.26
CA PHE A 181 -8.03 -18.00 17.87
C PHE A 181 -7.22 -19.07 18.61
N ALA A 182 -7.47 -19.28 19.90
CA ALA A 182 -6.85 -20.36 20.67
C ALA A 182 -7.30 -21.75 20.15
N GLU A 183 -8.59 -21.94 19.92
CA GLU A 183 -9.16 -23.17 19.33
C GLU A 183 -8.60 -23.44 17.92
N LEU A 184 -8.51 -22.42 17.07
CA LEU A 184 -7.97 -22.53 15.72
C LEU A 184 -6.49 -22.96 15.74
N ASN A 185 -5.70 -22.48 16.70
CA ASN A 185 -4.30 -22.89 16.87
C ASN A 185 -4.16 -24.31 17.44
N ALA A 186 -5.03 -24.72 18.37
CA ALA A 186 -5.10 -26.11 18.85
C ALA A 186 -5.55 -27.08 17.73
N LEU A 187 -6.39 -26.62 16.80
CA LEU A 187 -6.73 -27.35 15.59
C LEU A 187 -5.53 -27.46 14.64
N GLN A 188 -4.71 -26.41 14.45
CA GLN A 188 -3.45 -26.55 13.68
C GLN A 188 -2.55 -27.63 14.29
N GLU A 189 -2.46 -27.73 15.62
CA GLU A 189 -1.71 -28.80 16.29
C GLU A 189 -2.29 -30.19 16.01
N THR A 190 -3.61 -30.34 16.16
CA THR A 190 -4.31 -31.60 15.86
C THR A 190 -4.10 -32.03 14.39
N LEU A 191 -4.19 -31.08 13.45
CA LEU A 191 -3.95 -31.31 12.03
C LEU A 191 -2.48 -31.66 11.71
N ARG A 192 -1.51 -31.22 12.52
CA ARG A 192 -0.10 -31.62 12.37
C ARG A 192 0.08 -33.12 12.65
N ASP A 193 -0.47 -33.64 13.75
CA ASP A 193 -0.39 -35.07 14.06
C ASP A 193 -1.25 -35.92 13.10
N GLU A 194 -2.44 -35.46 12.71
CA GLU A 194 -3.23 -36.11 11.65
C GLU A 194 -2.45 -36.19 10.32
N ALA A 195 -1.69 -35.16 9.96
CA ALA A 195 -0.85 -35.17 8.75
C ALA A 195 0.38 -36.10 8.87
N VAL A 196 0.92 -36.30 10.07
CA VAL A 196 1.98 -37.30 10.33
C VAL A 196 1.43 -38.71 10.15
N GLU A 197 0.22 -39.00 10.64
CA GLU A 197 -0.41 -40.31 10.44
C GLU A 197 -0.93 -40.52 9.01
N GLU A 198 -1.40 -39.47 8.32
CA GLU A 198 -1.67 -39.50 6.87
C GLU A 198 -0.41 -39.89 6.08
N ALA A 199 0.75 -39.33 6.47
CA ALA A 199 2.05 -39.71 5.91
C ALA A 199 2.50 -41.12 6.33
N ARG A 200 2.22 -41.57 7.57
CA ARG A 200 2.54 -42.93 8.05
C ARG A 200 1.70 -43.98 7.34
N ALA A 201 0.42 -43.71 7.07
CA ALA A 201 -0.47 -44.56 6.28
C ALA A 201 0.00 -44.63 4.81
N ARG A 202 0.29 -43.49 4.18
CA ARG A 202 0.86 -43.42 2.81
C ARG A 202 2.25 -44.05 2.69
N TRP A 203 3.04 -44.10 3.78
CA TRP A 203 4.29 -44.85 3.84
C TRP A 203 4.03 -46.37 4.00
N SER A 204 3.10 -46.74 4.87
CA SER A 204 2.77 -48.14 5.19
C SER A 204 2.23 -48.91 3.99
N SER A 205 1.43 -48.27 3.13
CA SER A 205 0.86 -48.86 1.92
C SER A 205 1.86 -49.07 0.78
N ARG A 206 3.11 -48.61 0.90
CA ARG A 206 4.15 -48.80 -0.12
C ARG A 206 4.61 -50.27 -0.18
N PRO A 207 4.88 -50.83 -1.38
CA PRO A 207 5.40 -52.20 -1.51
C PRO A 207 6.68 -52.40 -0.70
N ALA A 208 6.75 -53.49 0.07
CA ALA A 208 7.83 -53.72 1.04
C ALA A 208 9.24 -53.62 0.44
N ALA A 209 9.45 -54.10 -0.80
CA ALA A 209 10.71 -53.98 -1.53
C ALA A 209 11.17 -52.53 -1.81
N THR A 210 10.31 -51.54 -1.58
CA THR A 210 10.58 -50.09 -1.76
C THR A 210 10.36 -49.27 -0.48
N ARG A 211 9.94 -49.92 0.62
CA ARG A 211 9.54 -49.27 1.87
C ARG A 211 10.69 -49.32 2.88
N GLY A 212 11.64 -48.39 2.73
CA GLY A 212 12.63 -48.07 3.77
C GLY A 212 11.97 -47.53 5.05
N ALA A 213 12.77 -47.17 6.07
CA ALA A 213 12.25 -46.66 7.34
C ALA A 213 11.33 -45.43 7.20
N PHE A 214 10.46 -45.20 8.19
CA PHE A 214 9.63 -44.00 8.28
C PHE A 214 10.44 -42.85 8.89
N GLU A 215 10.62 -41.77 8.13
CA GLU A 215 11.35 -40.57 8.58
C GLU A 215 10.41 -39.66 9.40
N GLU A 216 10.07 -40.04 10.63
CA GLU A 216 9.03 -39.34 11.41
C GLU A 216 9.31 -37.85 11.64
N GLU A 217 10.55 -37.48 11.95
CA GLU A 217 10.94 -36.07 12.14
C GLU A 217 10.70 -35.22 10.87
N LYS A 218 10.89 -35.83 9.70
CA LYS A 218 10.64 -35.19 8.40
C LYS A 218 9.14 -35.09 8.11
N ALA A 219 8.34 -36.04 8.57
CA ALA A 219 6.88 -35.95 8.54
C ALA A 219 6.39 -34.80 9.45
N ARG A 220 6.91 -34.71 10.70
CA ARG A 220 6.61 -33.62 11.64
C ARG A 220 7.02 -32.25 11.10
N THR A 221 8.24 -32.13 10.57
CA THR A 221 8.72 -30.92 9.87
C THR A 221 7.84 -30.55 8.66
N SER A 222 7.36 -31.53 7.89
CA SER A 222 6.47 -31.27 6.75
C SER A 222 5.06 -30.86 7.19
N ALA A 223 4.55 -31.45 8.27
CA ALA A 223 3.26 -31.12 8.86
C ALA A 223 3.26 -29.70 9.44
N LEU A 224 4.32 -29.31 10.15
CA LEU A 224 4.50 -27.97 10.70
C LEU A 224 4.52 -26.86 9.62
N ARG A 225 5.00 -27.16 8.40
CA ARG A 225 4.93 -26.22 7.27
C ARG A 225 3.57 -26.18 6.57
N ARG A 226 2.77 -27.25 6.65
CA ARG A 226 1.42 -27.34 6.09
C ARG A 226 0.39 -26.69 7.02
N PHE A 227 0.57 -26.87 8.32
CA PHE A 227 -0.31 -26.40 9.40
C PHE A 227 0.50 -25.60 10.44
N PRO A 228 1.01 -24.41 10.07
CA PRO A 228 1.70 -23.52 10.99
C PRO A 228 0.72 -22.92 12.01
N THR A 229 1.20 -22.69 13.22
CA THR A 229 0.49 -21.88 14.23
C THR A 229 0.42 -20.42 13.76
N PHE A 230 -0.71 -19.74 13.97
CA PHE A 230 -0.91 -18.34 13.57
C PHE A 230 -0.26 -17.36 14.55
N ALA A 231 0.25 -16.23 14.05
CA ALA A 231 1.08 -15.29 14.81
C ALA A 231 0.32 -14.20 15.59
N ASN A 232 -0.90 -13.88 15.18
CA ASN A 232 -1.87 -12.98 15.83
C ASN A 232 -3.28 -13.20 15.22
N PRO A 233 -4.37 -12.73 15.86
CA PRO A 233 -5.72 -12.80 15.30
C PRO A 233 -5.89 -11.99 14.01
N ARG A 234 -5.30 -10.79 13.90
CA ARG A 234 -5.37 -9.92 12.71
C ARG A 234 -4.98 -10.65 11.43
N ASN A 235 -3.78 -11.23 11.37
CA ASN A 235 -3.29 -11.90 10.17
C ASN A 235 -4.01 -13.24 9.97
N ALA A 236 -4.48 -13.89 11.05
CA ALA A 236 -5.35 -15.05 10.97
C ALA A 236 -6.69 -14.71 10.30
N ALA A 237 -7.34 -13.60 10.67
CA ALA A 237 -8.58 -13.09 10.07
C ALA A 237 -8.37 -12.67 8.61
N SER A 238 -7.35 -11.83 8.36
CA SER A 238 -6.99 -11.28 7.04
C SER A 238 -6.76 -12.37 5.99
N GLY A 239 -5.97 -13.40 6.29
CA GLY A 239 -5.80 -14.55 5.40
C GLY A 239 -6.91 -15.60 5.48
N GLY A 240 -7.86 -15.46 6.41
CA GLY A 240 -9.07 -16.28 6.52
C GLY A 240 -10.10 -15.83 5.48
N LEU A 241 -10.39 -14.53 5.44
CA LEU A 241 -11.31 -13.92 4.48
C LEU A 241 -10.86 -14.13 3.00
N ARG A 242 -9.55 -14.36 2.77
CA ARG A 242 -8.95 -14.66 1.45
C ARG A 242 -8.75 -16.16 1.14
N GLN A 243 -9.42 -17.08 1.85
CA GLN A 243 -9.28 -18.53 1.57
C GLN A 243 -9.93 -18.95 0.24
N GLN A 244 -9.14 -19.56 -0.66
CA GLN A 244 -9.64 -20.23 -1.87
C GLN A 244 -9.98 -21.69 -1.56
N LEU A 245 -11.14 -21.91 -0.91
CA LEU A 245 -11.59 -23.22 -0.43
C LEU A 245 -11.93 -24.20 -1.55
N ASP A 246 -12.36 -23.70 -2.71
CA ASP A 246 -12.63 -24.44 -3.95
C ASP A 246 -11.41 -25.24 -4.45
N LYS A 247 -10.19 -24.77 -4.14
CA LYS A 247 -8.92 -25.37 -4.59
C LYS A 247 -8.32 -26.33 -3.56
N LYS A 248 -9.06 -26.65 -2.49
CA LYS A 248 -8.57 -27.41 -1.34
C LYS A 248 -9.31 -28.75 -1.17
N SER A 249 -8.65 -29.70 -0.50
CA SER A 249 -9.25 -30.99 -0.16
C SER A 249 -8.66 -31.57 1.13
N GLY A 250 -9.36 -32.53 1.75
CA GLY A 250 -8.89 -33.21 2.95
C GLY A 250 -8.55 -32.27 4.10
N LEU A 251 -7.39 -32.47 4.73
CA LEU A 251 -6.93 -31.66 5.86
C LEU A 251 -6.76 -30.17 5.50
N ASP A 252 -6.37 -29.84 4.26
CA ASP A 252 -6.17 -28.43 3.83
C ASP A 252 -7.50 -27.68 3.67
N LEU A 253 -8.57 -28.40 3.31
CA LEU A 253 -9.94 -27.88 3.25
C LEU A 253 -10.47 -27.65 4.66
N ARG A 254 -10.43 -28.66 5.53
CA ARG A 254 -10.84 -28.54 6.95
C ARG A 254 -10.11 -27.42 7.68
N ALA A 255 -8.81 -27.24 7.41
CA ALA A 255 -8.03 -26.12 7.95
C ALA A 255 -8.50 -24.74 7.45
N GLY A 256 -8.90 -24.65 6.17
CA GLY A 256 -9.45 -23.44 5.58
C GLY A 256 -10.85 -23.13 6.06
N GLU A 257 -11.73 -24.14 6.11
CA GLU A 257 -13.12 -24.02 6.58
C GLU A 257 -13.17 -23.61 8.05
N ALA A 258 -12.33 -24.20 8.92
CA ALA A 258 -12.24 -23.77 10.31
C ALA A 258 -11.74 -22.33 10.46
N ARG A 259 -10.77 -21.91 9.63
CA ARG A 259 -10.24 -20.52 9.64
C ARG A 259 -11.27 -19.49 9.16
N VAL A 260 -12.17 -19.86 8.23
CA VAL A 260 -13.28 -19.01 7.80
C VAL A 260 -14.41 -19.03 8.84
N GLY A 261 -14.72 -20.19 9.42
CA GLY A 261 -15.73 -20.34 10.47
C GLY A 261 -15.37 -19.71 11.81
N SER A 262 -14.08 -19.42 12.05
CA SER A 262 -13.62 -18.66 13.22
C SER A 262 -13.75 -17.13 13.06
N LEU A 263 -14.15 -16.63 11.88
CA LEU A 263 -14.31 -15.20 11.63
C LEU A 263 -15.59 -14.67 12.28
N ALA A 264 -15.48 -13.50 12.90
CA ALA A 264 -16.58 -12.67 13.37
C ALA A 264 -16.52 -11.29 12.69
N LEU A 265 -17.62 -10.55 12.76
CA LEU A 265 -17.77 -9.18 12.26
C LEU A 265 -18.34 -8.31 13.38
N TYR A 266 -17.90 -7.05 13.45
CA TYR A 266 -18.72 -5.95 13.97
C TYR A 266 -18.79 -4.82 12.95
N VAL A 267 -20.01 -4.32 12.69
CA VAL A 267 -20.22 -3.14 11.83
C VAL A 267 -20.01 -1.85 12.63
N HIS A 268 -19.36 -0.87 12.01
CA HIS A 268 -18.91 0.38 12.65
C HIS A 268 -19.22 1.62 11.78
N GLY A 269 -20.13 1.49 10.82
CA GLY A 269 -20.59 2.59 9.98
C GLY A 269 -21.08 2.16 8.61
N ILE A 270 -21.21 3.15 7.73
CA ILE A 270 -21.71 3.02 6.37
C ILE A 270 -20.70 3.63 5.38
N GLY A 271 -20.84 3.27 4.11
CA GLY A 271 -20.34 4.02 2.96
C GLY A 271 -21.50 4.58 2.19
N ALA A 272 -21.50 4.41 0.86
CA ALA A 272 -22.49 4.96 -0.05
C ALA A 272 -23.94 4.71 0.41
N TRP A 273 -24.53 5.70 1.09
CA TRP A 273 -25.94 5.82 1.44
C TRP A 273 -26.16 7.26 1.94
N PRO A 274 -26.45 8.22 1.03
CA PRO A 274 -26.41 9.65 1.35
C PRO A 274 -27.53 10.10 2.29
N ASP A 275 -28.72 9.51 2.18
CA ASP A 275 -29.90 9.86 2.97
C ASP A 275 -30.32 8.71 3.92
N PRO A 276 -29.60 8.48 5.04
CA PRO A 276 -30.04 7.56 6.08
C PRO A 276 -31.23 8.15 6.86
N PRO A 277 -32.25 7.36 7.24
CA PRO A 277 -33.48 7.86 7.88
C PRO A 277 -33.31 8.07 9.41
N VAL A 278 -32.15 8.57 9.83
CA VAL A 278 -31.71 8.72 11.23
C VAL A 278 -30.79 9.93 11.35
N ALA A 279 -30.69 10.52 12.55
CA ALA A 279 -29.90 11.73 12.78
C ALA A 279 -28.47 11.45 13.29
N THR A 280 -28.23 10.28 13.89
CA THR A 280 -26.92 9.93 14.47
C THR A 280 -26.36 8.60 13.99
N GLN A 281 -25.02 8.49 14.07
CA GLN A 281 -24.26 7.27 13.84
C GLN A 281 -24.65 6.15 14.84
N SER A 282 -25.00 6.50 16.08
CA SER A 282 -25.53 5.56 17.07
C SER A 282 -26.92 5.02 16.69
N GLU A 283 -27.78 5.83 16.07
CA GLU A 283 -29.06 5.38 15.50
C GLU A 283 -28.86 4.49 14.25
N VAL A 284 -27.86 4.80 13.40
CA VAL A 284 -27.46 3.91 12.28
C VAL A 284 -27.15 2.51 12.80
N TYR A 285 -26.47 2.36 13.94
CA TYR A 285 -26.19 1.04 14.52
C TYR A 285 -27.45 0.33 15.03
N GLY A 286 -28.41 1.06 15.58
CA GLY A 286 -29.74 0.51 15.89
C GLY A 286 -30.43 -0.06 14.64
N LEU A 287 -30.35 0.67 13.52
CA LEU A 287 -30.94 0.29 12.25
C LEU A 287 -30.22 -0.92 11.61
N LEU A 288 -28.88 -0.93 11.55
CA LEU A 288 -28.10 -2.07 11.06
C LEU A 288 -28.32 -3.34 11.92
N SER A 289 -28.43 -3.18 13.24
CA SER A 289 -28.77 -4.27 14.17
C SER A 289 -30.18 -4.82 13.90
N SER A 290 -31.16 -3.94 13.64
CA SER A 290 -32.52 -4.36 13.24
C SER A 290 -32.56 -5.15 11.93
N TRP A 291 -31.61 -4.88 11.01
CA TRP A 291 -31.41 -5.62 9.77
C TRP A 291 -30.67 -6.96 9.96
N GLY A 292 -30.22 -7.27 11.17
CA GLY A 292 -29.57 -8.53 11.53
C GLY A 292 -28.04 -8.52 11.45
N LEU A 293 -27.42 -7.34 11.35
CA LEU A 293 -25.96 -7.18 11.32
C LEU A 293 -25.39 -7.03 12.74
N PRO A 294 -24.23 -7.62 13.06
CA PRO A 294 -23.64 -7.57 14.39
C PRO A 294 -23.04 -6.20 14.71
N VAL A 295 -23.49 -5.58 15.80
CA VAL A 295 -22.94 -4.35 16.40
C VAL A 295 -22.29 -4.70 17.73
N SER A 296 -21.17 -4.04 18.07
CA SER A 296 -20.49 -4.27 19.36
C SER A 296 -21.32 -3.74 20.54
N GLY A 297 -21.44 -4.56 21.59
CA GLY A 297 -22.10 -4.18 22.85
C GLY A 297 -21.32 -3.19 23.71
N HIS A 298 -20.14 -2.76 23.27
CA HIS A 298 -19.28 -1.82 23.98
C HIS A 298 -19.47 -0.35 23.58
N ASN A 299 -20.21 -0.08 22.51
CA ASN A 299 -20.40 1.27 21.98
C ASN A 299 -21.11 2.19 22.99
N ARG A 300 -20.61 3.40 23.19
CA ARG A 300 -21.14 4.38 24.15
C ARG A 300 -21.19 5.77 23.53
N VAL A 301 -22.37 6.39 23.52
CA VAL A 301 -22.53 7.83 23.32
C VAL A 301 -22.35 8.54 24.66
N SER A 302 -21.61 9.65 24.66
CA SER A 302 -21.27 10.45 25.83
C SER A 302 -21.32 11.95 25.54
N ALA A 303 -21.72 12.74 26.53
CA ALA A 303 -21.97 14.19 26.37
C ALA A 303 -20.80 15.08 26.82
N SER A 304 -19.68 14.49 27.25
CA SER A 304 -18.50 15.20 27.74
C SER A 304 -17.19 14.51 27.34
N VAL A 305 -16.13 15.30 27.19
CA VAL A 305 -14.78 14.80 26.89
C VAL A 305 -14.23 13.98 28.06
N GLU A 306 -14.62 14.32 29.28
CA GLU A 306 -14.29 13.60 30.51
C GLU A 306 -14.83 12.15 30.51
N GLU A 307 -16.03 11.92 29.99
CA GLU A 307 -16.57 10.57 29.81
C GLU A 307 -15.83 9.77 28.73
N VAL A 308 -15.50 10.42 27.60
CA VAL A 308 -14.69 9.81 26.53
C VAL A 308 -13.32 9.37 27.07
N LEU A 309 -12.66 10.23 27.85
CA LEU A 309 -11.38 9.91 28.48
C LEU A 309 -11.52 8.82 29.54
N ALA A 310 -12.61 8.78 30.31
CA ALA A 310 -12.90 7.69 31.24
C ALA A 310 -13.15 6.35 30.52
N PHE A 311 -13.77 6.36 29.33
CA PHE A 311 -13.92 5.18 28.47
C PHE A 311 -12.56 4.69 27.97
N VAL A 312 -11.72 5.60 27.45
CA VAL A 312 -10.35 5.31 27.00
C VAL A 312 -9.49 4.75 28.14
N GLU A 313 -9.50 5.37 29.32
CA GLU A 313 -8.73 4.91 30.49
C GLU A 313 -9.19 3.54 30.96
N ARG A 314 -10.51 3.32 31.02
CA ARG A 314 -11.10 2.04 31.41
C ARG A 314 -10.64 0.91 30.48
N PHE A 315 -10.88 1.01 29.18
CA PHE A 315 -10.45 -0.03 28.24
C PHE A 315 -8.93 -0.09 28.09
N GLY A 316 -8.20 0.99 28.39
CA GLY A 316 -6.74 0.98 28.46
C GLY A 316 -6.19 0.11 29.59
N ARG A 317 -6.95 -0.05 30.68
CA ARG A 317 -6.71 -1.01 31.78
C ARG A 317 -7.35 -2.39 31.55
N GLU A 318 -8.47 -2.43 30.85
CA GLU A 318 -9.32 -3.63 30.66
C GLU A 318 -9.13 -4.28 29.26
N ARG A 319 -8.09 -3.93 28.49
CA ARG A 319 -7.86 -4.37 27.09
C ARG A 319 -8.09 -5.87 26.86
N HIS A 320 -7.59 -6.69 27.77
CA HIS A 320 -7.61 -8.16 27.69
C HIS A 320 -8.89 -8.79 28.28
N SER A 321 -9.95 -8.02 28.55
CA SER A 321 -11.23 -8.51 29.09
C SER A 321 -12.36 -8.63 28.07
N VAL A 322 -12.14 -8.21 26.83
CA VAL A 322 -13.13 -8.27 25.73
C VAL A 322 -12.85 -9.44 24.79
N GLU A 323 -13.80 -9.79 23.94
CA GLU A 323 -13.76 -10.99 23.10
C GLU A 323 -12.70 -10.99 21.98
N HIS A 324 -12.11 -9.84 21.65
CA HIS A 324 -11.15 -9.66 20.56
C HIS A 324 -9.95 -8.78 20.99
N GLU A 325 -8.82 -8.87 20.30
CA GLU A 325 -7.69 -7.95 20.53
C GLU A 325 -8.07 -6.51 20.10
N ILE A 326 -7.56 -5.50 20.82
CA ILE A 326 -7.79 -4.08 20.55
C ILE A 326 -6.48 -3.29 20.62
N ASP A 327 -6.25 -2.40 19.66
CA ASP A 327 -5.10 -1.48 19.65
C ASP A 327 -5.45 -0.07 20.17
N GLY A 328 -6.74 0.20 20.42
CA GLY A 328 -7.21 1.53 20.78
C GLY A 328 -8.70 1.66 21.04
N VAL A 329 -9.17 2.92 20.99
CA VAL A 329 -10.57 3.34 20.99
C VAL A 329 -10.78 4.30 19.82
N VAL A 330 -11.89 4.17 19.10
CA VAL A 330 -12.31 5.18 18.11
C VAL A 330 -13.28 6.13 18.79
N VAL A 331 -13.08 7.43 18.57
CA VAL A 331 -13.99 8.50 19.02
C VAL A 331 -14.53 9.18 17.77
N LYS A 332 -15.85 9.29 17.66
CA LYS A 332 -16.58 9.92 16.56
C LYS A 332 -17.51 10.99 17.12
N VAL A 333 -17.76 12.04 16.34
CA VAL A 333 -18.99 12.83 16.47
C VAL A 333 -20.18 11.90 16.19
N ASP A 334 -21.23 11.96 17.00
CA ASP A 334 -22.40 11.08 16.82
C ASP A 334 -23.38 11.64 15.79
N GLU A 335 -23.55 12.96 15.70
CA GLU A 335 -24.48 13.64 14.80
C GLU A 335 -23.99 13.59 13.34
N LEU A 336 -24.80 13.05 12.41
CA LEU A 336 -24.41 12.84 11.01
C LEU A 336 -24.27 14.17 10.22
N GLU A 337 -25.10 15.17 10.52
CA GLU A 337 -25.00 16.51 9.89
C GLU A 337 -23.62 17.15 10.13
N LEU A 338 -23.02 16.92 11.31
CA LEU A 338 -21.67 17.38 11.62
C LEU A 338 -20.58 16.61 10.85
N HIS A 339 -20.87 15.42 10.29
CA HIS A 339 -19.88 14.69 9.50
C HIS A 339 -19.61 15.38 8.16
N ASP A 340 -20.65 15.94 7.54
CA ASP A 340 -20.53 16.72 6.29
C ASP A 340 -19.98 18.13 6.55
N GLU A 341 -20.41 18.81 7.62
CA GLU A 341 -19.89 20.14 7.99
C GLU A 341 -18.40 20.13 8.35
N LEU A 342 -17.97 19.14 9.15
CA LEU A 342 -16.55 18.95 9.47
C LEU A 342 -15.78 18.35 8.29
N GLY A 343 -16.43 17.51 7.49
CA GLY A 343 -15.87 16.87 6.29
C GLY A 343 -14.67 15.97 6.58
N ALA A 344 -13.77 15.87 5.59
CA ALA A 344 -12.59 15.01 5.64
C ALA A 344 -11.35 15.71 5.06
N THR A 345 -10.16 15.24 5.45
CA THR A 345 -8.96 15.34 4.62
C THR A 345 -9.01 14.26 3.54
N SER A 346 -8.13 14.31 2.54
CA SER A 346 -8.00 13.21 1.57
C SER A 346 -7.36 11.93 2.16
N ARG A 347 -7.09 11.89 3.48
CA ARG A 347 -6.70 10.70 4.26
C ARG A 347 -7.77 10.22 5.26
N ALA A 348 -8.38 11.12 6.02
CA ALA A 348 -9.17 10.79 7.20
C ALA A 348 -10.35 11.77 7.42
N PRO A 349 -11.48 11.31 8.00
CA PRO A 349 -12.56 12.20 8.42
C PRO A 349 -12.09 13.15 9.52
N ARG A 350 -12.59 14.39 9.53
CA ARG A 350 -12.31 15.35 10.63
C ARG A 350 -13.20 15.12 11.84
N TRP A 351 -14.31 14.41 11.65
CA TRP A 351 -15.30 14.03 12.67
C TRP A 351 -14.96 12.75 13.45
N ALA A 352 -13.84 12.06 13.16
CA ALA A 352 -13.41 10.88 13.92
C ALA A 352 -11.89 10.77 14.09
N ILE A 353 -11.46 10.23 15.24
CA ILE A 353 -10.06 10.03 15.62
C ILE A 353 -9.88 8.64 16.26
N ALA A 354 -8.70 8.04 16.09
CA ALA A 354 -8.30 6.84 16.81
C ALA A 354 -7.35 7.19 17.97
N TYR A 355 -7.77 6.92 19.21
CA TYR A 355 -6.86 6.85 20.35
C TYR A 355 -6.12 5.52 20.30
N LYS A 356 -4.83 5.53 19.97
CA LYS A 356 -3.97 4.34 20.04
C LYS A 356 -3.39 4.17 21.44
N TYR A 357 -3.46 2.96 21.97
CA TYR A 357 -2.80 2.64 23.22
C TYR A 357 -1.29 2.47 23.04
N PRO A 358 -0.47 2.73 24.09
CA PRO A 358 0.95 2.38 24.04
C PRO A 358 1.12 0.84 23.93
N PRO A 359 2.05 0.37 23.06
CA PRO A 359 2.27 -1.06 22.81
C PRO A 359 2.92 -1.77 23.99
N GLU A 360 2.86 -3.10 24.01
CA GLU A 360 3.46 -3.91 25.07
C GLU A 360 4.99 -3.95 24.97
N GLU A 361 5.67 -3.53 26.04
CA GLU A 361 7.11 -3.67 26.24
C GLU A 361 7.44 -4.98 26.98
N VAL A 362 8.47 -5.70 26.51
CA VAL A 362 9.01 -6.89 27.17
C VAL A 362 10.53 -6.79 27.31
N HIS A 363 11.11 -7.61 28.20
CA HIS A 363 12.57 -7.69 28.38
C HIS A 363 13.13 -8.96 27.75
N THR A 364 14.28 -8.87 27.07
CA THR A 364 15.04 -10.04 26.58
C THR A 364 16.55 -9.79 26.60
N LYS A 365 17.37 -10.84 26.57
CA LYS A 365 18.84 -10.75 26.58
C LYS A 365 19.35 -10.54 25.14
N LEU A 366 20.10 -9.47 24.92
CA LEU A 366 20.82 -9.15 23.68
C LEU A 366 22.06 -10.05 23.58
N LEU A 367 22.04 -11.04 22.69
CA LEU A 367 23.07 -12.06 22.55
C LEU A 367 24.26 -11.59 21.70
N ASP A 368 23.98 -10.86 20.62
CA ASP A 368 24.98 -10.29 19.72
C ASP A 368 24.39 -9.14 18.89
N ILE A 369 25.24 -8.35 18.23
CA ILE A 369 24.82 -7.42 17.17
C ILE A 369 25.57 -7.78 15.90
N VAL A 370 24.82 -8.22 14.88
CA VAL A 370 25.38 -8.67 13.59
C VAL A 370 25.09 -7.65 12.50
N VAL A 371 26.02 -7.49 11.57
CA VAL A 371 25.90 -6.52 10.47
C VAL A 371 25.59 -7.26 9.18
N SER A 372 24.45 -6.90 8.57
CA SER A 372 24.05 -7.39 7.26
C SER A 372 24.32 -6.35 6.17
N VAL A 373 24.46 -6.80 4.92
CA VAL A 373 24.75 -5.96 3.77
C VAL A 373 23.58 -6.04 2.79
N GLY A 374 22.81 -4.95 2.68
CA GLY A 374 21.66 -4.89 1.79
C GLY A 374 22.03 -4.75 0.30
N ARG A 375 21.02 -4.86 -0.58
CA ARG A 375 21.12 -4.71 -2.05
C ARG A 375 21.96 -3.51 -2.51
N THR A 376 21.86 -2.37 -1.82
CA THR A 376 22.57 -1.10 -2.13
C THR A 376 23.83 -0.89 -1.29
N GLY A 377 24.43 -2.00 -0.83
CA GLY A 377 25.68 -2.04 -0.08
C GLY A 377 25.59 -1.60 1.37
N ARG A 378 24.46 -1.05 1.84
CA ARG A 378 24.31 -0.56 3.21
C ARG A 378 24.59 -1.68 4.22
N ALA A 379 25.51 -1.40 5.13
CA ALA A 379 25.82 -2.22 6.29
C ALA A 379 24.90 -1.82 7.46
N THR A 380 23.88 -2.63 7.74
CA THR A 380 22.91 -2.38 8.81
C THR A 380 23.14 -3.34 9.99
N PRO A 381 23.34 -2.84 11.23
CA PRO A 381 23.37 -3.67 12.42
C PRO A 381 21.96 -4.15 12.82
N PHE A 382 21.89 -5.41 13.25
CA PHE A 382 20.69 -6.05 13.80
C PHE A 382 21.03 -6.65 15.16
N ALA A 383 20.17 -6.39 16.15
CA ALA A 383 20.19 -7.10 17.42
C ALA A 383 19.81 -8.57 17.20
N GLN A 384 20.63 -9.50 17.70
CA GLN A 384 20.23 -10.89 17.92
C GLN A 384 19.92 -11.07 19.40
N MET A 385 18.73 -11.58 19.72
CA MET A 385 18.20 -11.66 21.08
C MET A 385 17.73 -13.07 21.42
N THR A 386 17.63 -13.38 22.71
CA THR A 386 16.86 -14.53 23.18
C THR A 386 15.42 -14.41 22.68
N LYS A 387 14.88 -15.52 22.15
CA LYS A 387 13.54 -15.57 21.57
C LYS A 387 12.48 -15.25 22.65
N VAL A 388 11.63 -14.26 22.40
CA VAL A 388 10.62 -13.75 23.35
C VAL A 388 9.30 -13.47 22.62
N LYS A 389 8.16 -13.58 23.30
CA LYS A 389 6.84 -13.25 22.73
C LYS A 389 6.52 -11.77 23.00
N VAL A 390 6.08 -11.05 21.98
CA VAL A 390 5.71 -9.61 22.02
C VAL A 390 4.47 -9.42 21.14
N ALA A 391 3.40 -8.82 21.66
CA ALA A 391 2.13 -8.58 20.94
C ALA A 391 1.75 -9.74 19.99
N GLY A 392 1.38 -10.88 20.58
CA GLY A 392 1.01 -12.12 19.86
C GLY A 392 2.17 -12.97 19.31
N SER A 393 3.25 -12.37 18.81
CA SER A 393 4.24 -13.06 17.96
C SER A 393 5.62 -13.26 18.64
N GLU A 394 6.41 -14.22 18.16
CA GLU A 394 7.76 -14.47 18.69
C GLU A 394 8.84 -13.67 17.95
N VAL A 395 9.62 -12.88 18.68
CA VAL A 395 10.75 -12.09 18.19
C VAL A 395 12.06 -12.73 18.64
N ARG A 396 13.07 -12.73 17.75
CA ARG A 396 14.48 -13.06 18.06
C ARG A 396 15.49 -12.03 17.53
N GLN A 397 15.05 -11.10 16.69
CA GLN A 397 15.88 -10.13 15.97
C GLN A 397 15.14 -8.79 15.89
N ALA A 398 15.90 -7.70 15.83
CA ALA A 398 15.39 -6.34 15.60
C ALA A 398 16.46 -5.53 14.85
N THR A 399 16.06 -4.56 14.03
CA THR A 399 17.04 -3.65 13.42
C THR A 399 17.56 -2.65 14.45
N LEU A 400 18.83 -2.25 14.30
CA LEU A 400 19.42 -1.11 15.02
C LEU A 400 19.82 0.02 14.04
N HIS A 401 19.33 -0.04 12.80
CA HIS A 401 19.47 0.96 11.73
C HIS A 401 20.91 1.24 11.26
N ASN A 402 21.76 1.86 12.10
CA ASN A 402 23.17 2.14 11.85
C ASN A 402 23.96 2.29 13.18
N ALA A 403 25.29 2.43 13.09
CA ALA A 403 26.18 2.41 14.25
C ALA A 403 25.92 3.55 15.27
N ASP A 404 25.55 4.74 14.78
CA ASP A 404 25.24 5.89 15.65
C ASP A 404 23.94 5.67 16.43
N VAL A 405 22.95 4.99 15.86
CA VAL A 405 21.72 4.60 16.57
C VAL A 405 22.00 3.52 17.63
N VAL A 406 22.88 2.54 17.37
CA VAL A 406 23.33 1.57 18.40
C VAL A 406 23.92 2.33 19.60
N LYS A 407 24.80 3.30 19.32
CA LYS A 407 25.49 4.11 20.32
C LYS A 407 24.54 5.05 21.08
N ALA A 408 23.59 5.67 20.38
CA ALA A 408 22.57 6.54 20.98
C ALA A 408 21.60 5.77 21.89
N LYS A 409 21.22 4.54 21.52
CA LYS A 409 20.42 3.63 22.36
C LYS A 409 21.22 3.04 23.53
N GLY A 410 22.55 3.22 23.57
CA GLY A 410 23.40 2.87 24.72
C GLY A 410 23.51 1.37 25.02
N VAL A 411 23.09 0.51 24.08
CA VAL A 411 23.06 -0.95 24.23
C VAL A 411 24.43 -1.59 24.04
N LEU A 412 24.74 -2.53 24.92
CA LEU A 412 25.94 -3.35 24.93
C LEU A 412 25.54 -4.81 24.66
N ILE A 413 26.36 -5.53 23.92
CA ILE A 413 26.13 -6.96 23.69
C ILE A 413 26.30 -7.69 25.02
N GLY A 414 25.26 -8.43 25.42
CA GLY A 414 25.09 -8.98 26.76
C GLY A 414 24.01 -8.27 27.58
N ASP A 415 23.51 -7.10 27.20
CA ASP A 415 22.45 -6.41 27.96
C ASP A 415 21.15 -7.21 28.07
N THR A 416 20.41 -6.99 29.16
CA THR A 416 18.95 -7.16 29.10
C THR A 416 18.39 -5.91 28.46
N VAL A 417 17.71 -6.03 27.31
CA VAL A 417 17.14 -4.91 26.57
C VAL A 417 15.62 -4.90 26.65
N VAL A 418 15.05 -3.69 26.64
CA VAL A 418 13.61 -3.46 26.47
C VAL A 418 13.31 -3.52 24.98
N LEU A 419 12.34 -4.37 24.64
CA LEU A 419 11.89 -4.67 23.29
C LEU A 419 10.38 -4.47 23.24
N ARG A 420 9.90 -3.64 22.32
CA ARG A 420 8.48 -3.56 21.98
C ARG A 420 8.25 -4.10 20.57
N LYS A 421 7.00 -4.37 20.22
CA LYS A 421 6.59 -4.14 18.84
C LYS A 421 6.13 -2.71 18.68
N ALA A 422 6.38 -2.15 17.51
CA ALA A 422 6.13 -0.76 17.23
C ALA A 422 5.24 -0.73 15.98
N GLY A 423 3.98 -0.31 16.16
CA GLY A 423 2.89 -0.62 15.24
C GLY A 423 2.47 -2.09 15.22
N ASP A 424 2.67 -2.81 16.33
CA ASP A 424 2.32 -4.24 16.56
C ASP A 424 2.80 -5.27 15.51
N VAL A 425 3.64 -4.82 14.57
CA VAL A 425 4.32 -5.63 13.55
C VAL A 425 5.84 -5.65 13.80
N ILE A 426 6.48 -4.49 13.90
CA ILE A 426 7.95 -4.36 13.81
C ILE A 426 8.60 -4.44 15.19
N PRO A 427 9.58 -5.34 15.42
CA PRO A 427 10.29 -5.38 16.69
C PRO A 427 11.33 -4.26 16.81
N GLU A 428 11.23 -3.46 17.88
CA GLU A 428 12.14 -2.35 18.16
C GLU A 428 12.78 -2.50 19.55
N VAL A 429 14.12 -2.57 19.59
CA VAL A 429 14.89 -2.43 20.84
C VAL A 429 14.90 -0.95 21.23
N LEU A 430 14.36 -0.61 22.39
CA LEU A 430 14.34 0.76 22.91
C LEU A 430 15.69 1.15 23.53
N GLY A 431 16.20 0.28 24.41
CA GLY A 431 17.42 0.52 25.18
C GLY A 431 17.68 -0.59 26.22
N PRO A 432 18.74 -0.45 27.03
CA PRO A 432 19.13 -1.43 28.04
C PRO A 432 18.42 -1.20 29.38
N VAL A 433 18.15 -2.28 30.10
CA VAL A 433 17.80 -2.25 31.53
C VAL A 433 19.11 -2.21 32.33
N VAL A 434 19.62 -1.00 32.55
CA VAL A 434 20.97 -0.73 33.07
C VAL A 434 21.22 -1.37 34.44
N GLU A 435 20.17 -1.50 35.25
CA GLU A 435 20.17 -2.12 36.58
C GLU A 435 20.43 -3.64 36.56
N LEU A 436 20.30 -4.27 35.39
CA LEU A 436 20.53 -5.71 35.18
C LEU A 436 21.89 -6.02 34.52
N ARG A 437 22.79 -5.02 34.45
CA ARG A 437 24.18 -5.23 33.98
C ARG A 437 25.02 -5.94 35.03
N ASP A 438 25.71 -7.00 34.62
CA ASP A 438 26.60 -7.79 35.48
C ASP A 438 28.10 -7.49 35.27
N GLY A 439 28.44 -6.70 34.26
CA GLY A 439 29.82 -6.31 33.92
C GLY A 439 30.50 -7.23 32.91
N SER A 440 29.79 -8.23 32.37
CA SER A 440 30.25 -9.04 31.23
C SER A 440 29.90 -8.45 29.86
N GLU A 441 29.12 -7.37 29.82
CA GLU A 441 28.63 -6.75 28.59
C GLU A 441 29.75 -6.05 27.80
N ARG A 442 29.68 -6.09 26.46
CA ARG A 442 30.69 -5.53 25.55
C ARG A 442 30.12 -4.51 24.57
N GLU A 443 30.86 -3.43 24.30
CA GLU A 443 30.49 -2.43 23.30
C GLU A 443 30.46 -3.05 21.89
N PHE A 444 29.47 -2.67 21.09
CA PHE A 444 29.43 -3.02 19.67
C PHE A 444 30.36 -2.10 18.88
N VAL A 445 31.31 -2.69 18.16
CA VAL A 445 32.18 -1.99 17.22
C VAL A 445 31.73 -2.33 15.81
N MET A 446 31.30 -1.31 15.06
CA MET A 446 30.94 -1.45 13.64
C MET A 446 32.16 -1.95 12.84
N PRO A 447 32.05 -3.03 12.06
CA PRO A 447 33.18 -3.60 11.33
C PRO A 447 33.66 -2.62 10.24
N THR A 448 34.97 -2.48 10.08
CA THR A 448 35.58 -1.64 9.04
C THR A 448 35.60 -2.31 7.66
N GLN A 449 35.35 -3.63 7.61
CA GLN A 449 35.30 -4.44 6.39
C GLN A 449 33.92 -5.07 6.22
N CYS A 450 33.48 -5.21 4.97
CA CYS A 450 32.23 -5.84 4.60
C CYS A 450 32.21 -7.32 5.03
N PRO A 451 31.26 -7.77 5.87
CA PRO A 451 31.25 -9.16 6.36
C PRO A 451 30.99 -10.21 5.26
N GLU A 452 30.48 -9.79 4.09
CA GLU A 452 30.16 -10.66 2.96
C GLU A 452 31.24 -10.67 1.85
N CYS A 453 32.24 -9.77 1.87
CA CYS A 453 33.32 -9.76 0.86
C CYS A 453 34.68 -9.14 1.27
N GLY A 454 34.85 -8.69 2.51
CA GLY A 454 36.11 -8.12 3.02
C GLY A 454 36.43 -6.69 2.54
N THR A 455 35.75 -6.15 1.53
CA THR A 455 35.95 -4.77 1.05
C THR A 455 35.71 -3.75 2.17
N THR A 456 36.62 -2.80 2.36
CA THR A 456 36.48 -1.71 3.35
C THR A 456 35.14 -0.98 3.18
N LEU A 457 34.40 -0.80 4.28
CA LEU A 457 33.15 -0.05 4.28
C LEU A 457 33.42 1.46 4.31
N ALA A 458 32.61 2.25 3.60
CA ALA A 458 32.72 3.70 3.53
C ALA A 458 31.34 4.36 3.41
N PRO A 459 31.17 5.63 3.86
CA PRO A 459 30.04 6.46 3.46
C PRO A 459 29.93 6.59 1.93
N ALA A 460 28.73 6.63 1.36
CA ALA A 460 28.58 6.84 -0.10
C ALA A 460 28.86 8.29 -0.54
N LYS A 461 28.86 9.24 0.40
CA LYS A 461 29.25 10.64 0.22
C LYS A 461 29.69 11.22 1.56
N GLU A 462 30.36 12.37 1.54
CA GLU A 462 30.66 13.13 2.76
C GLU A 462 29.36 13.45 3.52
N GLY A 463 29.34 13.17 4.83
CA GLY A 463 28.17 13.32 5.69
C GLY A 463 27.11 12.22 5.62
N ASP A 464 27.29 11.13 4.84
CA ASP A 464 26.41 9.96 4.93
C ASP A 464 26.74 9.13 6.18
N VAL A 465 25.73 8.89 7.03
CA VAL A 465 25.85 8.11 8.28
C VAL A 465 25.83 6.60 8.00
N ASP A 466 25.21 6.19 6.89
CA ASP A 466 25.13 4.78 6.50
C ASP A 466 26.43 4.32 5.83
N LEU A 467 27.25 3.54 6.55
CA LEU A 467 28.38 2.83 5.95
C LEU A 467 27.90 1.82 4.89
N ARG A 468 28.60 1.77 3.76
CA ARG A 468 28.26 0.96 2.59
C ARG A 468 29.47 0.19 2.06
N CYS A 469 29.21 -0.96 1.45
CA CYS A 469 30.19 -1.73 0.70
C CYS A 469 30.33 -1.13 -0.72
N PRO A 470 31.50 -0.57 -1.09
CA PRO A 470 31.68 0.05 -2.40
C PRO A 470 31.89 -0.96 -3.54
N ASN A 471 32.10 -2.25 -3.23
CA ASN A 471 32.10 -3.33 -4.22
C ASN A 471 30.67 -3.64 -4.68
N ALA A 472 30.08 -2.73 -5.47
CA ALA A 472 28.73 -2.88 -6.00
C ALA A 472 28.63 -4.08 -6.96
N GLU A 473 29.60 -4.24 -7.86
CA GLU A 473 29.63 -5.29 -8.89
C GLU A 473 29.51 -6.70 -8.31
N SER A 474 30.46 -7.09 -7.45
CA SER A 474 30.71 -8.49 -7.10
C SER A 474 30.49 -8.86 -5.63
N CYS A 475 30.07 -7.92 -4.76
CA CYS A 475 29.77 -8.25 -3.36
C CYS A 475 28.61 -9.27 -3.30
N PRO A 476 28.81 -10.48 -2.74
CA PRO A 476 27.84 -11.58 -2.82
C PRO A 476 26.45 -11.23 -2.29
N ALA A 477 26.35 -10.35 -1.29
CA ALA A 477 25.08 -9.88 -0.73
C ALA A 477 24.37 -8.85 -1.63
N GLN A 478 25.14 -7.99 -2.31
CA GLN A 478 24.59 -7.02 -3.26
C GLN A 478 24.05 -7.74 -4.50
N VAL A 479 24.82 -8.68 -5.07
CA VAL A 479 24.36 -9.49 -6.22
C VAL A 479 23.12 -10.33 -5.84
N ARG A 480 23.14 -11.01 -4.68
CA ARG A 480 21.98 -11.73 -4.13
C ARG A 480 20.74 -10.82 -4.06
N GLY A 481 20.89 -9.65 -3.44
CA GLY A 481 19.80 -8.69 -3.26
C GLY A 481 19.29 -8.06 -4.55
N ARG A 482 20.13 -7.88 -5.59
CA ARG A 482 19.67 -7.42 -6.91
C ARG A 482 18.92 -8.51 -7.66
N VAL A 483 19.44 -9.74 -7.68
CA VAL A 483 18.78 -10.91 -8.31
C VAL A 483 17.42 -11.21 -7.65
N GLU A 484 17.33 -11.11 -6.32
CA GLU A 484 16.08 -11.24 -5.57
C GLU A 484 15.09 -10.09 -5.87
N HIS A 485 15.58 -8.84 -5.91
CA HIS A 485 14.76 -7.68 -6.27
C HIS A 485 14.16 -7.80 -7.68
N ILE A 486 14.93 -8.26 -8.67
CA ILE A 486 14.45 -8.47 -10.06
C ILE A 486 13.26 -9.46 -10.09
N GLY A 487 13.29 -10.49 -9.24
CA GLY A 487 12.19 -11.47 -9.13
C GLY A 487 10.92 -10.94 -8.45
N SER A 488 10.98 -9.82 -7.73
CA SER A 488 9.87 -9.31 -6.93
C SER A 488 8.64 -8.84 -7.75
N ARG A 489 7.46 -8.83 -7.11
CA ARG A 489 6.19 -8.34 -7.69
C ARG A 489 6.25 -6.89 -8.21
N GLY A 490 7.08 -6.05 -7.58
CA GLY A 490 7.31 -4.66 -7.98
C GLY A 490 8.28 -4.49 -9.16
N ALA A 491 9.04 -5.55 -9.48
CA ALA A 491 9.99 -5.62 -10.58
C ALA A 491 9.41 -6.50 -11.71
N LEU A 492 10.09 -7.57 -12.12
CA LEU A 492 9.63 -8.42 -13.24
C LEU A 492 8.61 -9.46 -12.84
N ASP A 493 8.39 -9.72 -11.54
CA ASP A 493 7.44 -10.70 -11.03
C ASP A 493 7.73 -12.10 -11.63
N ILE A 494 8.88 -12.66 -11.22
CA ILE A 494 9.40 -13.97 -11.67
C ILE A 494 9.14 -14.98 -10.55
N GLU A 495 8.10 -15.81 -10.73
CA GLU A 495 7.85 -16.92 -9.82
C GLU A 495 9.10 -17.81 -9.66
N ALA A 496 9.29 -18.34 -8.45
CA ALA A 496 10.45 -19.15 -8.04
C ALA A 496 11.80 -18.41 -7.90
N LEU A 497 11.89 -17.08 -8.12
CA LEU A 497 13.10 -16.27 -7.89
C LEU A 497 13.08 -15.48 -6.57
N GLY A 498 12.92 -16.16 -5.42
CA GLY A 498 13.06 -15.55 -4.08
C GLY A 498 14.39 -15.91 -3.37
N GLU A 499 14.62 -15.39 -2.15
CA GLU A 499 15.77 -15.59 -1.23
C GLU A 499 16.67 -16.78 -1.59
N VAL A 500 16.13 -18.01 -1.44
CA VAL A 500 16.90 -19.26 -1.58
C VAL A 500 17.35 -19.50 -3.02
N SER A 501 16.55 -19.12 -4.03
CA SER A 501 16.92 -19.21 -5.44
C SER A 501 17.95 -18.15 -5.82
N ALA A 502 17.79 -16.91 -5.34
CA ALA A 502 18.78 -15.85 -5.57
C ALA A 502 20.12 -16.23 -4.94
N ALA A 503 20.13 -16.70 -3.69
CA ALA A 503 21.31 -17.24 -3.03
C ALA A 503 21.89 -18.48 -3.75
N ALA A 504 21.06 -19.34 -4.33
CA ALA A 504 21.53 -20.50 -5.09
C ALA A 504 22.26 -20.09 -6.39
N LEU A 505 21.81 -19.03 -7.05
CA LEU A 505 22.39 -18.52 -8.29
C LEU A 505 23.69 -17.71 -8.05
N THR A 506 23.79 -17.00 -6.92
CA THR A 506 24.88 -16.04 -6.67
C THR A 506 25.86 -16.48 -5.57
N GLN A 507 25.47 -17.42 -4.70
CA GLN A 507 26.27 -17.95 -3.59
C GLN A 507 26.15 -19.49 -3.42
N PRO A 508 26.25 -20.31 -4.48
CA PRO A 508 26.22 -21.76 -4.36
C PRO A 508 27.40 -22.30 -3.55
N LEU A 509 27.20 -23.49 -2.97
CA LEU A 509 28.26 -24.38 -2.48
C LEU A 509 28.84 -25.22 -3.63
N VAL A 510 27.98 -25.61 -4.57
CA VAL A 510 28.30 -26.30 -5.83
C VAL A 510 27.37 -25.74 -6.91
N PRO A 511 27.84 -25.41 -8.14
CA PRO A 511 29.25 -25.28 -8.54
C PRO A 511 29.99 -24.24 -7.69
N ALA A 512 31.33 -24.30 -7.67
CA ALA A 512 32.16 -23.37 -6.90
C ALA A 512 32.26 -21.96 -7.52
N GLU A 513 31.92 -21.85 -8.81
CA GLU A 513 31.70 -20.58 -9.50
C GLU A 513 30.19 -20.33 -9.60
N PRO A 514 29.66 -19.16 -9.20
CA PRO A 514 28.23 -18.88 -9.27
C PRO A 514 27.74 -18.75 -10.73
N PRO A 515 26.61 -19.39 -11.10
CA PRO A 515 25.95 -19.16 -12.39
C PRO A 515 25.66 -17.68 -12.67
N LEU A 516 25.35 -16.90 -11.62
CA LEU A 516 25.24 -15.44 -11.69
C LEU A 516 26.34 -14.77 -10.85
N ARG A 517 27.48 -14.49 -11.50
CA ARG A 517 28.50 -13.55 -10.98
C ARG A 517 27.94 -12.14 -10.81
N THR A 518 27.09 -11.73 -11.76
CA THR A 518 26.23 -10.54 -11.75
C THR A 518 24.87 -10.94 -12.31
N GLU A 519 23.87 -10.05 -12.22
CA GLU A 519 22.55 -10.24 -12.82
C GLU A 519 22.53 -10.26 -14.37
N ALA A 520 23.65 -9.95 -15.04
CA ALA A 520 23.73 -9.88 -16.50
C ALA A 520 23.36 -11.21 -17.19
N GLY A 521 23.75 -12.35 -16.59
CA GLY A 521 23.44 -13.69 -17.11
C GLY A 521 22.01 -14.19 -16.84
N LEU A 522 21.15 -13.43 -16.15
CA LEU A 522 19.85 -13.94 -15.67
C LEU A 522 18.96 -14.52 -16.78
N PHE A 523 18.94 -13.90 -17.95
CA PHE A 523 18.11 -14.30 -19.09
C PHE A 523 18.76 -15.35 -20.00
N GLU A 524 20.01 -15.73 -19.73
CA GLU A 524 20.76 -16.78 -20.42
C GLU A 524 20.68 -18.14 -19.70
N LEU A 525 20.22 -18.16 -18.44
CA LEU A 525 20.16 -19.36 -17.59
C LEU A 525 19.34 -20.48 -18.23
N THR A 526 19.92 -21.69 -18.29
CA THR A 526 19.23 -22.89 -18.72
C THR A 526 18.90 -23.81 -17.53
N VAL A 527 18.03 -24.79 -17.76
CA VAL A 527 17.75 -25.85 -16.77
C VAL A 527 19.02 -26.65 -16.42
N ALA A 528 20.01 -26.74 -17.31
CA ALA A 528 21.27 -27.42 -17.06
C ALA A 528 22.16 -26.65 -16.08
N ASP A 529 22.14 -25.31 -16.10
CA ASP A 529 22.92 -24.46 -15.17
C ASP A 529 22.30 -24.47 -13.76
N LEU A 530 20.97 -24.52 -13.69
CA LEU A 530 20.23 -24.66 -12.44
C LEU A 530 20.45 -26.03 -11.78
N PHE A 531 20.47 -27.10 -12.58
CA PHE A 531 20.42 -28.49 -12.10
C PHE A 531 21.51 -28.91 -11.11
N PRO A 532 22.83 -28.63 -11.30
CA PRO A 532 23.86 -29.08 -10.37
C PRO A 532 23.72 -28.44 -8.98
N ILE A 533 23.03 -27.31 -8.86
CA ILE A 533 23.21 -26.38 -7.74
C ILE A 533 22.87 -26.99 -6.38
N GLU A 534 23.79 -26.78 -5.44
CA GLU A 534 23.64 -27.04 -4.00
C GLU A 534 24.00 -25.75 -3.25
N VAL A 535 23.20 -25.34 -2.27
CA VAL A 535 23.33 -24.04 -1.58
C VAL A 535 23.12 -24.19 -0.08
N VAL A 536 23.87 -23.45 0.74
CA VAL A 536 23.60 -23.32 2.17
C VAL A 536 22.44 -22.36 2.39
N VAL A 537 21.36 -22.79 3.03
CA VAL A 537 20.24 -21.90 3.36
C VAL A 537 20.72 -20.87 4.39
N ARG A 538 20.67 -19.60 4.02
CA ARG A 538 21.00 -18.46 4.89
C ARG A 538 19.74 -17.84 5.49
N ASP A 539 19.93 -16.84 6.34
CA ASP A 539 18.95 -15.93 6.89
C ASP A 539 18.84 -14.68 5.99
N SER A 540 17.64 -14.31 5.55
CA SER A 540 17.39 -13.22 4.61
C SER A 540 17.91 -11.88 5.14
N GLU A 541 17.55 -11.56 6.38
CA GLU A 541 17.92 -10.31 7.06
C GLU A 541 19.40 -10.27 7.45
N THR A 542 19.96 -11.35 7.99
CA THR A 542 21.31 -11.32 8.60
C THR A 542 22.41 -12.03 7.82
N GLY A 543 22.09 -12.75 6.75
CA GLY A 543 23.05 -13.53 5.96
C GLY A 543 23.62 -14.78 6.66
N LEU A 544 23.32 -15.00 7.95
CA LEU A 544 23.83 -16.11 8.75
C LEU A 544 23.37 -17.47 8.20
N GLN A 545 24.20 -18.50 8.33
CA GLN A 545 23.84 -19.85 7.90
C GLN A 545 22.78 -20.45 8.84
N LYS A 546 21.64 -20.87 8.30
CA LYS A 546 20.63 -21.62 9.06
C LYS A 546 21.17 -23.05 9.25
N LEU A 547 21.23 -23.52 10.49
CA LEU A 547 21.72 -24.88 10.82
C LEU A 547 20.59 -25.92 10.70
N ASP A 548 20.97 -27.19 10.61
CA ASP A 548 20.07 -28.35 10.72
C ASP A 548 19.94 -28.85 12.17
N ALA A 549 19.19 -29.93 12.39
CA ALA A 549 18.93 -30.49 13.72
C ALA A 549 20.17 -31.10 14.43
N LYS A 550 21.33 -31.16 13.77
CA LYS A 550 22.62 -31.59 14.34
C LYS A 550 23.55 -30.42 14.63
N GLY A 551 23.23 -29.23 14.14
CA GLY A 551 24.12 -28.06 14.12
C GLY A 551 24.97 -27.93 12.85
N ASP A 552 24.77 -28.78 11.83
CA ASP A 552 25.49 -28.68 10.56
C ASP A 552 24.84 -27.58 9.67
N PRO A 553 25.60 -26.87 8.81
CA PRO A 553 25.03 -25.92 7.85
C PRO A 553 24.01 -26.58 6.91
N LYS A 554 22.79 -26.05 6.86
CA LYS A 554 21.67 -26.65 6.14
C LYS A 554 21.81 -26.47 4.62
N VAL A 555 22.39 -27.46 3.94
CA VAL A 555 22.47 -27.51 2.47
C VAL A 555 21.14 -27.96 1.85
N VAL A 556 20.72 -27.33 0.75
CA VAL A 556 19.57 -27.71 -0.07
C VAL A 556 19.90 -27.68 -1.56
N THR A 557 19.08 -28.39 -2.35
CA THR A 557 19.26 -28.62 -3.79
C THR A 557 18.01 -28.16 -4.56
N PRO A 558 17.72 -26.84 -4.62
CA PRO A 558 16.38 -26.31 -4.95
C PRO A 558 15.90 -26.69 -6.37
N PHE A 559 16.83 -26.94 -7.29
CA PHE A 559 16.55 -27.12 -8.72
C PHE A 559 16.59 -28.59 -9.20
N LYS A 560 16.97 -29.55 -8.35
CA LYS A 560 16.98 -30.99 -8.67
C LYS A 560 16.15 -31.79 -7.67
N ARG A 561 15.55 -32.90 -8.13
CA ARG A 561 14.84 -33.89 -7.30
C ARG A 561 15.22 -35.30 -7.72
N LYS A 562 15.14 -36.26 -6.81
CA LYS A 562 15.39 -37.68 -7.14
C LYS A 562 14.43 -38.17 -8.24
N ARG A 563 14.98 -38.84 -9.26
CA ARG A 563 14.24 -39.48 -10.36
C ARG A 563 13.35 -40.60 -9.82
N GLN A 564 12.11 -40.65 -10.30
CA GLN A 564 11.13 -41.67 -9.96
C GLN A 564 10.77 -42.43 -11.24
N LEU A 565 11.36 -43.61 -11.45
CA LEU A 565 11.24 -44.40 -12.70
C LEU A 565 9.79 -44.54 -13.23
N ALA A 566 8.82 -44.69 -12.32
CA ALA A 566 7.40 -44.85 -12.66
C ALA A 566 6.69 -43.56 -13.15
N LYS A 567 7.32 -42.39 -13.03
CA LYS A 567 6.83 -41.09 -13.48
C LYS A 567 7.75 -40.44 -14.51
N ASP A 568 9.05 -40.50 -14.26
CA ASP A 568 10.09 -39.75 -14.97
C ASP A 568 10.86 -40.60 -16.00
N GLY A 569 10.46 -41.87 -16.19
CA GLY A 569 11.13 -42.84 -17.06
C GLY A 569 12.54 -43.23 -16.59
N ALA A 570 13.21 -44.05 -17.40
CA ALA A 570 14.66 -44.22 -17.32
C ALA A 570 15.38 -42.93 -17.73
N PHE A 571 16.65 -42.78 -17.35
CA PHE A 571 17.49 -41.73 -17.91
C PHE A 571 17.95 -42.12 -19.31
N ASP A 572 17.74 -41.22 -20.26
CA ASP A 572 18.21 -41.32 -21.63
C ASP A 572 19.23 -40.18 -21.88
N PRO A 573 20.51 -40.50 -22.13
CA PRO A 573 21.54 -39.49 -22.40
C PRO A 573 21.49 -38.92 -23.84
N GLU A 574 20.70 -39.52 -24.75
CA GLU A 574 20.54 -39.04 -26.13
C GLU A 574 19.26 -38.18 -26.30
N ALA A 575 18.50 -37.97 -25.22
CA ALA A 575 17.34 -37.08 -25.20
C ALA A 575 17.75 -35.62 -25.47
N GLY A 576 17.26 -35.04 -26.58
CA GLY A 576 17.68 -33.73 -27.07
C GLY A 576 17.33 -32.50 -26.21
N ALA A 577 16.62 -32.67 -25.09
CA ALA A 577 16.36 -31.64 -24.10
C ALA A 577 16.82 -32.12 -22.72
N PHE A 578 17.49 -31.24 -21.96
CA PHE A 578 18.15 -31.62 -20.71
C PHE A 578 17.18 -32.20 -19.66
N ALA A 579 17.29 -33.51 -19.41
CA ALA A 579 16.38 -34.27 -18.56
C ALA A 579 16.98 -34.67 -17.19
N GLY A 580 18.06 -34.01 -16.75
CA GLY A 580 18.80 -34.36 -15.53
C GLY A 580 19.81 -35.50 -15.75
N ASP A 581 19.92 -36.40 -14.76
CA ASP A 581 20.89 -37.50 -14.73
C ASP A 581 20.23 -38.85 -14.35
N ALA A 582 21.03 -39.91 -14.19
CA ALA A 582 20.55 -41.26 -13.84
C ALA A 582 19.80 -41.35 -12.49
N ALA A 583 20.14 -40.49 -11.53
CA ALA A 583 19.59 -40.47 -10.17
C ALA A 583 18.58 -39.34 -9.94
N SER A 584 18.63 -38.25 -10.71
CA SER A 584 17.89 -37.00 -10.48
C SER A 584 17.31 -36.39 -11.76
N VAL A 585 16.27 -35.58 -11.62
CA VAL A 585 15.60 -34.79 -12.67
C VAL A 585 15.38 -33.36 -12.17
N PRO A 586 15.18 -32.38 -13.07
CA PRO A 586 14.82 -31.02 -12.68
C PRO A 586 13.60 -30.97 -11.73
N SER A 587 13.66 -30.07 -10.75
CA SER A 587 12.53 -29.80 -9.87
C SER A 587 11.48 -28.94 -10.59
N THR A 588 10.23 -28.96 -10.12
CA THR A 588 9.19 -28.04 -10.62
C THR A 588 9.59 -26.57 -10.45
N ASN A 589 10.40 -26.27 -9.43
CA ASN A 589 10.93 -24.93 -9.16
C ASN A 589 11.91 -24.48 -10.26
N ALA A 590 12.78 -25.38 -10.75
CA ALA A 590 13.69 -25.08 -11.85
C ALA A 590 12.96 -24.80 -13.17
N LEU A 591 11.98 -25.65 -13.50
CA LEU A 591 11.20 -25.49 -14.73
C LEU A 591 10.36 -24.21 -14.70
N ARG A 592 9.70 -23.92 -13.57
CA ARG A 592 8.93 -22.69 -13.35
C ARG A 592 9.81 -21.44 -13.39
N LEU A 593 11.03 -21.50 -12.85
CA LEU A 593 11.95 -20.36 -12.88
C LEU A 593 12.32 -19.99 -14.33
N ILE A 594 12.75 -20.95 -15.14
CA ILE A 594 13.07 -20.70 -16.56
C ILE A 594 11.84 -20.23 -17.34
N GLU A 595 10.67 -20.84 -17.10
CA GLU A 595 9.41 -20.41 -17.73
C GLU A 595 9.07 -18.93 -17.43
N ASN A 596 9.30 -18.47 -16.19
CA ASN A 596 9.03 -17.08 -15.82
C ASN A 596 10.13 -16.11 -16.23
N ILE A 597 11.39 -16.54 -16.34
CA ILE A 597 12.48 -15.76 -16.96
C ILE A 597 12.16 -15.49 -18.44
N GLU A 598 11.69 -16.49 -19.20
CA GLU A 598 11.26 -16.27 -20.60
C GLU A 598 10.07 -15.31 -20.70
N ARG A 599 9.05 -15.46 -19.84
CA ARG A 599 7.91 -14.52 -19.78
C ARG A 599 8.35 -13.10 -19.39
N ALA A 600 9.37 -12.95 -18.56
CA ALA A 600 9.85 -11.66 -18.10
C ALA A 600 10.49 -10.81 -19.22
N LYS A 601 11.01 -11.44 -20.29
CA LYS A 601 11.61 -10.75 -21.45
C LYS A 601 10.67 -9.76 -22.15
N THR A 602 9.35 -9.93 -22.01
CA THR A 602 8.34 -9.10 -22.66
C THR A 602 7.50 -8.23 -21.70
N LYS A 603 7.89 -8.13 -20.42
CA LYS A 603 7.28 -7.23 -19.43
C LYS A 603 7.42 -5.75 -19.83
N GLU A 604 6.64 -4.90 -19.19
CA GLU A 604 6.59 -3.45 -19.44
C GLU A 604 7.96 -2.77 -19.20
N LEU A 605 8.32 -1.78 -20.03
CA LEU A 605 9.62 -1.09 -19.92
C LEU A 605 9.89 -0.49 -18.53
N TRP A 606 8.85 0.00 -17.84
CA TRP A 606 8.98 0.52 -16.48
C TRP A 606 9.41 -0.56 -15.47
N ARG A 607 8.97 -1.82 -15.65
CA ARG A 607 9.42 -2.94 -14.81
C ARG A 607 10.87 -3.30 -15.08
N LEU A 608 11.29 -3.29 -16.35
CA LEU A 608 12.68 -3.48 -16.74
C LEU A 608 13.58 -2.41 -16.10
N LEU A 609 13.18 -1.13 -16.14
CA LEU A 609 13.88 -0.02 -15.49
C LEU A 609 14.02 -0.19 -13.96
N VAL A 610 12.93 -0.55 -13.26
CA VAL A 610 12.98 -0.85 -11.81
C VAL A 610 13.92 -2.02 -11.49
N SER A 611 14.04 -2.99 -12.41
CA SER A 611 14.82 -4.21 -12.21
C SER A 611 16.33 -3.98 -12.27
N LEU A 612 16.77 -3.05 -13.11
CA LEU A 612 18.17 -2.58 -13.16
C LEU A 612 18.66 -1.95 -11.84
N SER A 613 17.77 -1.76 -10.85
CA SER A 613 18.11 -1.26 -9.50
C SER A 613 18.81 0.10 -9.47
N ILE A 614 18.58 0.93 -10.50
CA ILE A 614 19.16 2.27 -10.62
C ILE A 614 18.72 3.14 -9.43
N ARG A 615 19.68 3.84 -8.81
CA ARG A 615 19.42 4.62 -7.59
C ARG A 615 18.38 5.71 -7.87
N HIS A 616 17.43 5.90 -6.96
CA HIS A 616 16.28 6.82 -7.07
C HIS A 616 15.24 6.50 -8.17
N VAL A 617 15.48 5.53 -9.06
CA VAL A 617 14.50 5.09 -10.08
C VAL A 617 13.52 4.07 -9.49
N GLY A 618 12.57 4.57 -8.70
CA GLY A 618 11.41 3.80 -8.22
C GLY A 618 10.34 3.60 -9.31
N PRO A 619 9.27 2.81 -9.03
CA PRO A 619 8.22 2.52 -10.01
C PRO A 619 7.54 3.76 -10.63
N VAL A 620 7.43 4.87 -9.88
CA VAL A 620 6.85 6.14 -10.38
C VAL A 620 7.74 6.75 -11.47
N ALA A 621 9.01 7.04 -11.15
CA ALA A 621 9.97 7.59 -12.12
C ALA A 621 10.20 6.65 -13.30
N ALA A 622 10.25 5.34 -13.07
CA ALA A 622 10.36 4.34 -14.13
C ALA A 622 9.16 4.34 -15.10
N ARG A 623 7.94 4.58 -14.61
CA ARG A 623 6.74 4.73 -15.47
C ARG A 623 6.78 6.03 -16.26
N ALA A 624 7.15 7.13 -15.63
CA ALA A 624 7.29 8.43 -16.30
C ALA A 624 8.32 8.37 -17.44
N LEU A 625 9.52 7.83 -17.17
CA LEU A 625 10.57 7.62 -18.18
C LEU A 625 10.10 6.69 -19.31
N ALA A 626 9.48 5.55 -18.98
CA ALA A 626 9.00 4.59 -19.97
C ALA A 626 7.85 5.13 -20.84
N GLY A 627 6.97 5.96 -20.26
CA GLY A 627 5.83 6.60 -20.94
C GLY A 627 6.21 7.84 -21.73
N TYR A 628 7.30 8.53 -21.38
CA TYR A 628 7.82 9.66 -22.17
C TYR A 628 8.70 9.19 -23.33
N PHE A 629 9.70 8.34 -23.07
CA PHE A 629 10.73 7.97 -24.05
C PHE A 629 10.41 6.70 -24.85
N GLY A 630 9.58 5.80 -24.34
CA GLY A 630 9.17 4.56 -25.01
C GLY A 630 10.23 3.47 -25.17
N SER A 631 11.52 3.77 -25.02
CA SER A 631 12.63 2.80 -25.13
C SER A 631 13.82 3.17 -24.25
N LEU A 632 14.59 2.17 -23.84
CA LEU A 632 15.83 2.39 -23.07
C LEU A 632 16.91 3.09 -23.89
N GLU A 633 16.92 2.86 -25.21
CA GLU A 633 17.82 3.56 -26.15
C GLU A 633 17.55 5.07 -26.17
N ALA A 634 16.29 5.48 -26.24
CA ALA A 634 15.90 6.89 -26.15
C ALA A 634 16.20 7.50 -24.78
N ILE A 635 16.03 6.75 -23.67
CA ILE A 635 16.42 7.20 -22.33
C ILE A 635 17.94 7.40 -22.24
N ARG A 636 18.74 6.48 -22.80
CA ARG A 636 20.22 6.56 -22.78
C ARG A 636 20.77 7.64 -23.73
N GLY A 637 20.03 7.97 -24.79
CA GLY A 637 20.38 9.04 -25.74
C GLY A 637 19.95 10.45 -25.31
N ALA A 638 19.09 10.58 -24.30
CA ALA A 638 18.59 11.86 -23.82
C ALA A 638 19.63 12.63 -23.01
N SER A 639 19.63 13.96 -23.14
CA SER A 639 20.44 14.83 -22.28
C SER A 639 19.88 14.89 -20.86
N ARG A 640 20.73 15.33 -19.91
CA ARG A 640 20.35 15.57 -18.50
C ARG A 640 19.09 16.41 -18.36
N ASP A 641 18.96 17.47 -19.16
CA ASP A 641 17.86 18.42 -19.05
C ASP A 641 16.58 17.90 -19.71
N GLU A 642 16.67 17.03 -20.73
CA GLU A 642 15.51 16.29 -21.27
C GLU A 642 15.02 15.23 -20.29
N LEU A 643 15.93 14.48 -19.64
CA LEU A 643 15.58 13.55 -18.56
C LEU A 643 14.93 14.27 -17.39
N ALA A 644 15.48 15.42 -16.98
CA ALA A 644 14.97 16.24 -15.88
C ALA A 644 13.71 17.06 -16.20
N ALA A 645 13.23 17.02 -17.45
CA ALA A 645 12.00 17.68 -17.89
C ALA A 645 10.77 16.74 -17.89
N VAL A 646 10.95 15.44 -17.65
CA VAL A 646 9.86 14.48 -17.51
C VAL A 646 9.22 14.63 -16.12
N ASP A 647 7.89 14.70 -16.04
CA ASP A 647 7.21 14.90 -14.76
C ASP A 647 7.48 13.73 -13.80
N GLY A 648 7.72 14.04 -12.52
CA GLY A 648 8.22 13.09 -11.52
C GLY A 648 9.69 12.66 -11.67
N VAL A 649 10.43 13.16 -12.67
CA VAL A 649 11.88 12.88 -12.86
C VAL A 649 12.70 14.13 -12.58
N GLY A 650 12.98 14.40 -11.30
CA GLY A 650 13.85 15.51 -10.89
C GLY A 650 15.32 15.29 -11.31
N GLY A 651 16.11 16.37 -11.32
CA GLY A 651 17.52 16.34 -11.74
C GLY A 651 18.39 15.28 -11.04
N ILE A 652 18.13 14.98 -9.76
CA ILE A 652 18.82 13.90 -9.02
C ILE A 652 18.63 12.52 -9.68
N ILE A 653 17.47 12.27 -10.29
CA ILE A 653 17.15 11.02 -10.98
C ILE A 653 17.83 11.00 -12.37
N ALA A 654 17.85 12.13 -13.07
CA ALA A 654 18.59 12.29 -14.33
C ALA A 654 20.11 12.07 -14.13
N ASP A 655 20.69 12.68 -13.10
CA ASP A 655 22.10 12.48 -12.72
C ASP A 655 22.39 11.01 -12.35
N ALA A 656 21.50 10.37 -11.59
CA ALA A 656 21.64 8.96 -11.21
C ALA A 656 21.48 7.98 -12.38
N LEU A 657 20.66 8.31 -13.39
CA LEU A 657 20.53 7.53 -14.63
C LEU A 657 21.81 7.62 -15.48
N ILE A 658 22.30 8.83 -15.73
CA ILE A 658 23.51 9.07 -16.54
C ILE A 658 24.71 8.37 -15.90
N ALA A 659 24.97 8.62 -14.60
CA ALA A 659 26.07 8.00 -13.87
C ALA A 659 25.96 6.47 -13.75
N TRP A 660 24.76 5.89 -13.92
CA TRP A 660 24.61 4.43 -14.00
C TRP A 660 25.10 3.87 -15.34
N PHE A 661 24.83 4.56 -16.46
CA PHE A 661 25.28 4.17 -17.80
C PHE A 661 26.76 4.47 -18.11
N GLU A 662 27.44 5.24 -17.25
CA GLU A 662 28.90 5.48 -17.32
C GLU A 662 29.75 4.29 -16.81
N VAL A 663 29.13 3.23 -16.28
CA VAL A 663 29.81 2.09 -15.66
C VAL A 663 29.72 0.85 -16.56
N ASP A 664 30.86 0.36 -17.05
CA ASP A 664 30.94 -0.72 -18.04
C ASP A 664 30.12 -1.97 -17.69
N TRP A 665 30.21 -2.47 -16.45
CA TRP A 665 29.49 -3.69 -16.05
C TRP A 665 27.97 -3.49 -15.91
N HIS A 666 27.48 -2.25 -15.73
CA HIS A 666 26.05 -1.95 -15.82
C HIS A 666 25.56 -2.03 -17.27
N VAL A 667 26.39 -1.58 -18.22
CA VAL A 667 26.10 -1.66 -19.66
C VAL A 667 26.06 -3.13 -20.11
N GLU A 668 26.98 -3.97 -19.61
CA GLU A 668 26.98 -5.42 -19.87
C GLU A 668 25.64 -6.09 -19.52
N ILE A 669 24.99 -5.70 -18.41
CA ILE A 669 23.66 -6.21 -18.02
C ILE A 669 22.65 -5.95 -19.14
N VAL A 670 22.57 -4.71 -19.61
CA VAL A 670 21.59 -4.29 -20.64
C VAL A 670 21.87 -4.99 -21.97
N GLU A 671 23.14 -5.07 -22.38
CA GLU A 671 23.54 -5.70 -23.64
C GLU A 671 23.28 -7.21 -23.64
N ARG A 672 23.58 -7.92 -22.54
CA ARG A 672 23.30 -9.36 -22.40
C ARG A 672 21.83 -9.67 -22.26
N TRP A 673 21.07 -8.87 -21.51
CA TRP A 673 19.61 -8.98 -21.45
C TRP A 673 18.99 -8.79 -22.84
N ALA A 674 19.42 -7.78 -23.60
CA ALA A 674 18.95 -7.55 -24.97
C ALA A 674 19.32 -8.71 -25.91
N ALA A 675 20.56 -9.23 -25.84
CA ALA A 675 21.01 -10.38 -26.62
C ALA A 675 20.23 -11.67 -26.29
N ALA A 676 19.82 -11.84 -25.04
CA ALA A 676 18.94 -12.93 -24.59
C ALA A 676 17.46 -12.74 -24.96
N GLY A 677 17.10 -11.60 -25.58
CA GLY A 677 15.76 -11.32 -26.10
C GLY A 677 14.88 -10.42 -25.23
N VAL A 678 15.43 -9.74 -24.21
CA VAL A 678 14.68 -8.76 -23.40
C VAL A 678 14.32 -7.53 -24.22
N ARG A 679 13.03 -7.21 -24.29
CA ARG A 679 12.50 -6.12 -25.10
C ARG A 679 12.49 -4.79 -24.33
N PHE A 680 13.61 -4.08 -24.34
CA PHE A 680 13.76 -2.73 -23.77
C PHE A 680 13.03 -1.60 -24.53
N ALA A 681 11.86 -1.88 -25.11
CA ALA A 681 11.02 -0.92 -25.82
C ALA A 681 9.53 -1.28 -25.70
N THR A 682 8.70 -0.25 -25.58
CA THR A 682 7.23 -0.33 -25.64
C THR A 682 6.79 -0.40 -27.11
N PRO A 683 6.20 -1.52 -27.60
CA PRO A 683 5.81 -1.64 -29.00
C PRO A 683 4.76 -0.59 -29.39
N GLY A 684 4.96 0.08 -30.53
CA GLY A 684 4.02 1.08 -31.03
C GLY A 684 4.06 2.43 -30.30
N HIS A 685 5.01 2.66 -29.40
CA HIS A 685 5.18 3.97 -28.75
C HIS A 685 5.55 5.06 -29.77
N PRO A 686 4.93 6.26 -29.74
CA PRO A 686 5.13 7.29 -30.76
C PRO A 686 6.51 7.98 -30.72
N GLY A 687 7.20 7.93 -29.58
CA GLY A 687 8.55 8.47 -29.38
C GLY A 687 8.63 9.53 -28.28
N PRO A 688 9.84 10.04 -27.96
CA PRO A 688 10.08 11.05 -26.93
C PRO A 688 9.18 12.28 -27.08
N GLY A 689 8.33 12.54 -26.07
CA GLY A 689 7.38 13.66 -26.08
C GLY A 689 6.31 13.62 -27.19
N ALA A 690 6.22 12.53 -27.95
CA ALA A 690 5.26 12.35 -29.04
C ALA A 690 3.96 11.65 -28.59
N ALA A 691 3.88 11.21 -27.32
CA ALA A 691 2.61 10.89 -26.67
C ALA A 691 1.69 12.13 -26.66
N ASP A 692 2.26 13.29 -26.33
CA ASP A 692 1.64 14.63 -26.44
C ASP A 692 1.28 15.06 -27.88
N ALA A 693 1.59 14.22 -28.89
CA ALA A 693 1.31 14.44 -30.30
C ALA A 693 0.32 13.41 -30.88
N ALA A 694 -0.31 12.59 -30.03
CA ALA A 694 -1.49 11.84 -30.41
C ALA A 694 -2.63 12.82 -30.73
N GLY A 695 -2.96 12.96 -32.02
CA GLY A 695 -3.95 13.94 -32.47
C GLY A 695 -5.35 13.68 -31.88
N GLY A 696 -5.90 14.67 -31.20
CA GLY A 696 -7.23 14.67 -30.60
C GLY A 696 -7.76 16.10 -30.43
N VAL A 697 -8.92 16.27 -29.80
CA VAL A 697 -9.60 17.57 -29.68
C VAL A 697 -8.85 18.60 -28.82
N LEU A 698 -7.83 18.17 -28.06
CA LEU A 698 -6.95 19.03 -27.24
C LEU A 698 -5.49 19.07 -27.70
N ALA A 699 -5.21 18.64 -28.95
CA ALA A 699 -3.87 18.61 -29.52
C ALA A 699 -3.11 19.94 -29.34
N GLY A 700 -2.01 19.88 -28.56
CA GLY A 700 -1.12 21.02 -28.30
C GLY A 700 -1.50 21.92 -27.12
N LEU A 701 -2.66 21.72 -26.49
CA LEU A 701 -3.12 22.49 -25.34
C LEU A 701 -2.64 21.89 -24.01
N THR A 702 -2.48 22.72 -22.99
CA THR A 702 -2.13 22.34 -21.62
C THR A 702 -3.27 22.66 -20.66
N ILE A 703 -3.84 21.62 -20.05
CA ILE A 703 -5.02 21.73 -19.18
C ILE A 703 -4.64 21.27 -17.77
N VAL A 704 -4.95 22.08 -16.75
CA VAL A 704 -4.78 21.71 -15.34
C VAL A 704 -6.13 21.40 -14.73
N ALA A 705 -6.35 20.15 -14.33
CA ALA A 705 -7.50 19.75 -13.52
C ALA A 705 -7.20 20.00 -12.03
N THR A 706 -8.16 20.55 -11.29
CA THR A 706 -8.02 20.84 -9.86
C THR A 706 -9.38 20.93 -9.16
N GLY A 707 -9.45 20.47 -7.90
CA GLY A 707 -10.73 20.24 -7.22
C GLY A 707 -11.48 19.03 -7.77
N SER A 708 -12.68 18.79 -7.26
CA SER A 708 -13.53 17.66 -7.66
C SER A 708 -14.28 17.97 -8.95
N LEU A 709 -13.88 17.33 -10.06
CA LEU A 709 -14.56 17.43 -11.35
C LEU A 709 -15.59 16.29 -11.46
N GLU A 710 -16.87 16.64 -11.54
CA GLU A 710 -17.97 15.67 -11.64
C GLU A 710 -17.78 14.74 -12.84
N GLY A 711 -18.01 13.44 -12.64
CA GLY A 711 -17.78 12.40 -13.65
C GLY A 711 -16.32 11.96 -13.84
N TYR A 712 -15.33 12.63 -13.23
CA TYR A 712 -13.90 12.30 -13.40
C TYR A 712 -13.18 12.13 -12.05
N SER A 713 -12.45 11.01 -11.89
CA SER A 713 -11.44 10.92 -10.83
C SER A 713 -10.25 11.83 -11.16
N ARG A 714 -9.38 12.14 -10.18
CA ARG A 714 -8.21 13.02 -10.42
C ARG A 714 -7.28 12.45 -11.49
N GLU A 715 -7.02 11.14 -11.43
CA GLU A 715 -6.30 10.38 -12.46
C GLU A 715 -7.12 10.31 -13.76
N GLY A 716 -8.43 10.09 -13.68
CA GLY A 716 -9.34 10.01 -14.84
C GLY A 716 -9.49 11.34 -15.60
N ALA A 717 -9.35 12.48 -14.93
CA ALA A 717 -9.29 13.79 -15.56
C ALA A 717 -7.96 13.99 -16.31
N GLN A 718 -6.85 13.54 -15.73
CA GLN A 718 -5.55 13.53 -16.41
C GLN A 718 -5.57 12.57 -17.61
N GLU A 719 -6.13 11.36 -17.44
CA GLU A 719 -6.30 10.36 -18.49
C GLU A 719 -7.24 10.85 -19.59
N ALA A 720 -8.33 11.57 -19.28
CA ALA A 720 -9.21 12.17 -20.28
C ALA A 720 -8.53 13.30 -21.06
N ILE A 721 -7.75 14.15 -20.41
CA ILE A 721 -6.92 15.18 -21.09
C ILE A 721 -5.94 14.50 -22.05
N LEU A 722 -5.24 13.46 -21.60
CA LEU A 722 -4.25 12.73 -22.40
C LEU A 722 -4.90 11.94 -23.56
N ALA A 723 -6.04 11.29 -23.33
CA ALA A 723 -6.82 10.59 -24.34
C ALA A 723 -7.43 11.54 -25.39
N ALA A 724 -7.73 12.78 -25.01
CA ALA A 724 -8.12 13.87 -25.90
C ALA A 724 -6.93 14.52 -26.64
N GLY A 725 -5.69 14.07 -26.42
CA GLY A 725 -4.48 14.59 -27.07
C GLY A 725 -3.90 15.86 -26.43
N GLY A 726 -4.37 16.25 -25.24
CA GLY A 726 -3.89 17.40 -24.48
C GLY A 726 -2.85 17.04 -23.42
N LYS A 727 -2.15 18.04 -22.89
CA LYS A 727 -1.14 17.89 -21.84
C LYS A 727 -1.78 18.13 -20.47
N ALA A 728 -1.81 17.10 -19.63
CA ALA A 728 -2.29 17.21 -18.25
C ALA A 728 -1.24 17.89 -17.35
N GLY A 729 -1.46 19.15 -16.98
CA GLY A 729 -0.53 19.91 -16.15
C GLY A 729 -0.65 19.60 -14.65
N SER A 730 0.44 19.22 -14.01
CA SER A 730 0.51 19.03 -12.55
C SER A 730 0.47 20.35 -11.76
N SER A 731 0.89 21.47 -12.38
CA SER A 731 0.83 22.82 -11.79
C SER A 731 0.41 23.91 -12.80
N VAL A 732 -0.23 24.97 -12.31
CA VAL A 732 -0.66 26.13 -13.12
C VAL A 732 0.52 27.04 -13.45
N SER A 733 0.63 27.45 -14.72
CA SER A 733 1.72 28.29 -15.24
C SER A 733 1.26 29.20 -16.39
N LYS A 734 2.11 30.13 -16.86
CA LYS A 734 1.86 30.94 -18.07
C LYS A 734 1.80 30.13 -19.38
N LYS A 735 1.97 28.80 -19.34
CA LYS A 735 1.80 27.88 -20.47
C LYS A 735 0.54 27.00 -20.32
N THR A 736 -0.30 27.26 -19.32
CA THR A 736 -1.55 26.56 -19.09
C THR A 736 -2.67 27.29 -19.82
N ASP A 737 -3.34 26.64 -20.77
CA ASP A 737 -4.39 27.23 -21.59
C ASP A 737 -5.75 27.22 -20.88
N TYR A 738 -6.05 26.14 -20.15
CA TYR A 738 -7.31 25.95 -19.41
C TYR A 738 -7.04 25.41 -18.00
N VAL A 739 -7.85 25.86 -17.03
CA VAL A 739 -7.87 25.35 -15.66
C VAL A 739 -9.28 24.86 -15.33
N ALA A 740 -9.47 23.54 -15.33
CA ALA A 740 -10.73 22.93 -14.92
C ALA A 740 -10.80 22.92 -13.39
N ALA A 741 -11.69 23.73 -12.83
CA ALA A 741 -11.80 23.96 -11.39
C ALA A 741 -13.15 23.49 -10.85
N GLY A 742 -13.09 22.46 -10.00
CA GLY A 742 -14.23 22.02 -9.19
C GLY A 742 -14.16 22.53 -7.75
N PRO A 743 -15.14 22.18 -6.89
CA PRO A 743 -15.06 22.39 -5.46
C PRO A 743 -13.73 21.85 -4.89
N GLY A 744 -13.06 22.64 -4.03
CA GLY A 744 -11.77 22.27 -3.45
C GLY A 744 -10.52 22.60 -4.29
N ALA A 745 -10.63 23.34 -5.41
CA ALA A 745 -9.50 23.67 -6.30
C ALA A 745 -8.36 24.53 -5.69
N GLY A 746 -8.53 25.06 -4.48
CA GLY A 746 -7.45 25.55 -3.61
C GLY A 746 -6.44 26.51 -4.25
N SER A 747 -5.16 26.28 -3.97
CA SER A 747 -4.05 27.16 -4.41
C SER A 747 -3.84 27.20 -5.92
N LYS A 748 -4.29 26.17 -6.66
CA LYS A 748 -4.22 26.13 -8.13
C LYS A 748 -5.22 27.09 -8.77
N LEU A 749 -6.44 27.17 -8.23
CA LEU A 749 -7.44 28.16 -8.67
C LEU A 749 -6.94 29.59 -8.45
N GLY A 750 -6.51 29.95 -7.24
CA GLY A 750 -5.98 31.29 -6.96
C GLY A 750 -4.75 31.65 -7.81
N LYS A 751 -3.92 30.66 -8.18
CA LYS A 751 -2.80 30.86 -9.11
C LYS A 751 -3.24 31.03 -10.57
N ALA A 752 -4.37 30.47 -10.97
CA ALA A 752 -4.97 30.67 -12.30
C ALA A 752 -5.57 32.08 -12.42
N GLU A 753 -6.32 32.51 -11.40
CA GLU A 753 -6.88 33.86 -11.26
C GLU A 753 -5.77 34.92 -11.31
N ALA A 754 -4.72 34.76 -10.49
CA ALA A 754 -3.57 35.67 -10.45
C ALA A 754 -2.72 35.70 -11.74
N LEU A 755 -2.90 34.73 -12.64
CA LEU A 755 -2.27 34.69 -13.96
C LEU A 755 -3.21 35.07 -15.11
N GLY A 756 -4.49 35.34 -14.84
CA GLY A 756 -5.51 35.69 -15.85
C GLY A 756 -5.86 34.55 -16.80
N LEU A 757 -5.77 33.29 -16.33
CA LEU A 757 -5.98 32.10 -17.17
C LEU A 757 -7.46 31.70 -17.22
N ARG A 758 -7.88 31.05 -18.30
CA ARG A 758 -9.28 30.62 -18.46
C ARG A 758 -9.61 29.46 -17.52
N ILE A 759 -10.43 29.75 -16.52
CA ILE A 759 -11.02 28.77 -15.61
C ILE A 759 -12.32 28.25 -16.24
N ILE A 760 -12.60 26.95 -16.09
CA ILE A 760 -13.80 26.27 -16.61
C ILE A 760 -14.40 25.32 -15.56
N THR A 761 -15.71 25.11 -15.65
CA THR A 761 -16.49 24.19 -14.80
C THR A 761 -16.27 22.72 -15.16
N ALA A 762 -16.77 21.78 -14.33
CA ALA A 762 -16.72 20.34 -14.63
C ALA A 762 -17.52 19.96 -15.90
N ALA A 763 -18.66 20.62 -16.16
CA ALA A 763 -19.45 20.39 -17.37
C ALA A 763 -18.73 20.92 -18.63
N GLU A 764 -18.13 22.11 -18.56
CA GLU A 764 -17.26 22.61 -19.63
C GLU A 764 -16.01 21.74 -19.81
N PHE A 765 -15.43 21.18 -18.75
CA PHE A 765 -14.30 20.26 -18.84
C PHE A 765 -14.67 18.97 -19.58
N HIS A 766 -15.86 18.40 -19.30
CA HIS A 766 -16.38 17.25 -20.06
C HIS A 766 -16.46 17.57 -21.56
N LEU A 767 -17.12 18.67 -21.94
CA LEU A 767 -17.21 19.14 -23.32
C LEU A 767 -15.83 19.42 -23.95
N LEU A 768 -14.89 19.96 -23.17
CA LEU A 768 -13.54 20.25 -23.63
C LEU A 768 -12.76 18.97 -23.98
N VAL A 769 -12.87 17.90 -23.18
CA VAL A 769 -12.18 16.62 -23.48
C VAL A 769 -12.91 15.74 -24.51
N THR A 770 -14.22 15.91 -24.72
CA THR A 770 -14.99 15.13 -25.72
C THR A 770 -15.12 15.80 -27.08
N GLU A 771 -15.38 17.11 -27.11
CA GLU A 771 -15.73 17.88 -28.32
C GLU A 771 -14.76 19.02 -28.62
N GLY A 772 -13.97 19.46 -27.63
CA GLY A 772 -12.86 20.40 -27.80
C GLY A 772 -13.19 21.87 -27.55
N PRO A 773 -12.20 22.78 -27.77
CA PRO A 773 -12.29 24.19 -27.41
C PRO A 773 -13.50 24.95 -27.99
N ALA A 774 -13.99 24.51 -29.16
CA ALA A 774 -15.13 25.13 -29.83
C ALA A 774 -16.46 24.86 -29.11
N ALA A 775 -16.61 23.72 -28.42
CA ALA A 775 -17.82 23.38 -27.67
C ALA A 775 -18.02 24.25 -26.41
N ILE A 776 -16.98 24.94 -25.95
CA ILE A 776 -17.01 25.86 -24.81
C ILE A 776 -16.72 27.32 -25.22
N ALA A 777 -16.94 27.69 -26.48
CA ALA A 777 -16.84 29.07 -26.93
C ALA A 777 -18.12 29.85 -26.59
N LEU A 778 -17.98 30.97 -25.88
CA LEU A 778 -19.05 31.98 -25.83
C LEU A 778 -19.10 32.72 -27.17
N PRO A 779 -20.28 33.19 -27.62
CA PRO A 779 -20.38 34.05 -28.80
C PRO A 779 -19.61 35.35 -28.56
N GLU A 780 -18.90 35.83 -29.58
CA GLU A 780 -18.07 37.03 -29.48
C GLU A 780 -18.93 38.28 -29.24
N GLU A 781 -18.80 38.90 -28.06
CA GLU A 781 -19.24 40.29 -27.88
C GLU A 781 -18.33 41.23 -28.68
N ALA A 782 -18.94 42.25 -29.31
CA ALA A 782 -18.32 42.99 -30.38
C ALA A 782 -17.03 43.72 -29.98
N SER A 783 -16.02 43.63 -30.84
CA SER A 783 -14.74 44.32 -30.74
C SER A 783 -14.92 45.84 -30.64
N VAL A 784 -14.58 46.41 -29.48
CA VAL A 784 -14.52 47.88 -29.29
C VAL A 784 -13.16 48.39 -29.77
N ASP A 785 -13.08 48.71 -31.07
CA ASP A 785 -11.85 49.25 -31.67
C ASP A 785 -11.47 50.62 -31.09
N ALA A 786 -10.17 50.79 -30.85
CA ALA A 786 -9.53 52.08 -30.60
C ALA A 786 -8.70 52.49 -31.85
N PRO A 787 -8.62 53.79 -32.18
CA PRO A 787 -8.47 54.23 -33.56
C PRO A 787 -7.05 54.12 -34.14
N ALA A 788 -6.99 53.86 -35.44
CA ALA A 788 -5.81 54.04 -36.30
C ALA A 788 -6.08 55.15 -37.35
N GLU A 789 -5.03 55.87 -37.77
CA GLU A 789 -5.18 57.07 -38.61
C GLU A 789 -5.21 56.79 -40.12
N ALA A 790 -6.14 57.49 -40.81
CA ALA A 790 -6.02 58.09 -42.15
C ALA A 790 -5.58 57.25 -43.38
N ALA A 791 -6.54 57.02 -44.28
CA ALA A 791 -6.34 57.12 -45.74
C ALA A 791 -7.64 57.61 -46.43
N ALA A 792 -7.54 58.26 -47.60
CA ALA A 792 -8.60 59.08 -48.21
C ALA A 792 -9.56 58.35 -49.18
N GLY A 793 -10.76 58.93 -49.35
CA GLY A 793 -11.83 58.62 -50.32
C GLY A 793 -13.17 59.14 -49.79
N ASP A 794 -13.82 60.16 -50.37
CA ASP A 794 -14.77 60.11 -51.50
C ASP A 794 -15.88 59.05 -51.36
N ALA A 795 -17.18 59.34 -51.53
CA ALA A 795 -17.95 60.60 -51.59
C ALA A 795 -19.46 60.26 -51.50
N ASP A 796 -20.34 61.26 -51.24
CA ASP A 796 -21.81 61.22 -51.43
C ASP A 796 -22.62 60.13 -50.67
N GLU A 797 -23.95 60.14 -50.57
CA GLU A 797 -24.98 61.19 -50.42
C GLU A 797 -26.23 60.51 -49.79
N ASP A 798 -27.06 61.25 -49.05
CA ASP A 798 -28.52 61.04 -48.92
C ASP A 798 -29.12 59.68 -48.46
N VAL A 799 -30.43 59.55 -48.13
CA VAL A 799 -31.31 60.50 -47.42
C VAL A 799 -32.26 59.75 -46.47
N ALA A 800 -32.90 60.51 -45.60
CA ALA A 800 -33.78 60.10 -44.50
C ALA A 800 -35.04 59.26 -44.84
N SER A 801 -35.82 59.02 -43.76
CA SER A 801 -37.28 58.78 -43.70
C SER A 801 -37.68 57.32 -43.39
N ARG A 802 -38.42 57.07 -42.30
CA ARG A 802 -39.91 57.08 -42.15
C ARG A 802 -40.46 55.62 -42.20
N SER A 803 -41.55 55.22 -41.53
CA SER A 803 -42.43 55.90 -40.56
C SER A 803 -43.53 54.95 -40.07
N GLU A 804 -44.02 55.14 -38.83
CA GLU A 804 -45.47 54.98 -38.45
C GLU A 804 -46.04 53.52 -38.54
N VAL A 805 -47.15 53.06 -37.92
CA VAL A 805 -48.20 53.66 -37.05
C VAL A 805 -49.03 52.56 -36.34
N GLU A 806 -49.64 52.85 -35.16
CA GLU A 806 -50.84 52.21 -34.51
C GLU A 806 -50.82 50.67 -34.21
N ASN A 807 -51.59 50.04 -33.29
CA ASN A 807 -52.38 50.38 -32.06
C ASN A 807 -52.65 49.04 -31.28
N ASP A 808 -53.38 48.88 -30.15
CA ASP A 808 -54.32 49.72 -29.38
C ASP A 808 -54.45 49.28 -27.88
N ALA A 809 -55.27 50.02 -27.13
CA ALA A 809 -56.10 49.74 -25.94
C ALA A 809 -56.12 48.31 -25.26
N VAL A 810 -55.93 48.12 -23.93
CA VAL A 810 -56.72 48.56 -22.71
C VAL A 810 -57.94 47.64 -22.40
N THR A 811 -58.37 47.22 -21.19
CA THR A 811 -58.22 47.52 -19.70
C THR A 811 -58.05 46.19 -18.90
N GLU A 812 -57.50 46.08 -17.67
CA GLU A 812 -57.95 46.47 -16.29
C GLU A 812 -59.35 45.93 -15.85
N ASP A 813 -59.75 45.60 -14.61
CA ASP A 813 -59.15 45.14 -13.30
C ASP A 813 -60.37 44.64 -12.42
N ASP A 814 -60.39 44.15 -11.16
CA ASP A 814 -59.51 44.01 -9.95
C ASP A 814 -59.83 42.61 -9.27
N ALA A 815 -59.81 42.18 -7.99
CA ALA A 815 -59.65 42.72 -6.61
C ALA A 815 -59.36 41.62 -5.55
N ALA A 816 -59.08 42.00 -4.29
CA ALA A 816 -58.96 41.16 -3.06
C ALA A 816 -59.79 41.80 -1.89
N PRO A 817 -59.60 41.57 -0.55
CA PRO A 817 -58.86 40.56 0.25
C PRO A 817 -59.56 40.05 1.58
N ASP A 818 -58.85 39.20 2.35
CA ASP A 818 -58.66 39.20 3.84
C ASP A 818 -59.55 38.46 4.90
N ALA A 819 -58.84 38.03 5.97
CA ALA A 819 -59.15 37.89 7.42
C ALA A 819 -60.04 36.79 8.07
N ALA A 820 -59.44 36.12 9.09
CA ALA A 820 -59.92 35.83 10.47
C ALA A 820 -59.98 34.35 10.99
N ALA A 821 -59.78 34.19 12.31
CA ALA A 821 -59.82 32.96 13.15
C ALA A 821 -60.31 33.34 14.58
N PRO A 822 -60.15 32.58 15.70
CA PRO A 822 -59.97 31.13 15.96
C PRO A 822 -60.98 30.55 17.01
N THR A 823 -60.89 29.26 17.42
CA THR A 823 -61.49 28.72 18.67
C THR A 823 -60.76 27.48 19.23
N THR A 824 -61.02 27.15 20.51
CA THR A 824 -60.32 26.17 21.38
C THR A 824 -61.23 25.03 21.88
N GLU A 825 -60.67 23.87 22.30
CA GLU A 825 -60.95 23.21 23.60
C GLU A 825 -60.08 21.97 23.91
N GLU A 826 -60.03 21.59 25.20
CA GLU A 826 -59.28 20.51 25.89
C GLU A 826 -60.14 20.08 27.13
N PRO A 827 -59.78 19.13 28.05
CA PRO A 827 -58.79 18.05 28.06
C PRO A 827 -59.33 16.68 28.58
N THR A 828 -58.49 15.63 28.65
CA THR A 828 -58.49 14.61 29.75
C THR A 828 -57.26 13.67 29.68
N GLY A 829 -56.90 13.10 30.83
CA GLY A 829 -56.02 11.92 31.05
C GLY A 829 -56.33 11.35 32.45
N PRO A 830 -55.50 10.51 33.10
CA PRO A 830 -54.34 9.72 32.65
C PRO A 830 -54.48 8.21 33.02
N ASP A 831 -53.48 7.37 32.72
CA ASP A 831 -52.88 6.34 33.63
C ASP A 831 -52.05 5.27 32.86
N ALA A 832 -51.17 4.58 33.61
CA ALA A 832 -50.26 3.47 33.24
C ALA A 832 -48.95 3.83 32.52
#